data_AF-A0A195BX05-F1
#
_entry.id   AF-A0A195BX05-F1
#
_cell.length_a   1.000
_cell.length_b   1.000
_cell.length_c   1.000
_cell.angle_alpha   90.00
_cell.angle_beta   90.00
_cell.angle_gamma   90.00
#
_symmetry.space_group_name_H-M   'P 1'
#
loop_
_entity.id
_entity.type
_entity.pdbx_description
1 polymer ?
#
loop_
_entity_poly.entity_id
_entity_poly.type
_entity_poly.pdbx_seq_one_letter_code
_entity_poly.pdbx_strand_id
1 'polypeptide(L)'
;MEWLGILLLSGIISNVIAEPYYTIIAPKVVRPDSEYHVAASVTGVSTPSTIYVELTGELDTGKIFNISRTIVVEPYSTHILRLNIGETTPGKYKLTARGLSGIDFYKSKDIEYVHKSYSVFIQTDRAIYKPGHKVMFRCIILDSRLRPSIMRPSDVYVIDGDGNRVKQWNRPPVTHGIFGSELELSQSPVLGKWKLVANVGDQTFEKEFEVAEYVLPNFEVTIDSPKHVQFKESKITATVHAKYTYGKPVKGEATITAYPDIFSGVIQPIFQQPVRKVIPINGKVTVDFDILSELRLTDEYERPIMIDVVVEEELTTRRQNASTQITLHKHKYTMELIRTSDYFKPGLKYTAFLKLTYHDGSPVQDTKNDVLIAYGYTYNQSAYSNLTKKLDEHGMVQLDFYPPKSKDNISFPLNIEAQYLNLHEWFPSTSQAMSVSNEYVQAILKTEKPMVNSYVEIEVNSTAPLKYINYEILGRGDILDAGSIYVQDKYTTSFKFLATYVMAPIAHVIVYYVRTDGEVLADSLDVELTGVLQNHVDIKITPGEVMPGENVNLMISAKPNSFIGLLGVDQRSLLLKSGNDISYDQVYKELQTYDKAEASPHADGFFGRPLWRPGSGTADDVFQKTGVIILTNGYVHENFPVLYYRNSIEDVMFASAGGFSGPAAALPPEKVKVRKNFPETWLWQTLEAGYNGKTELRREVPHSITSWVLTAFSVNDAHGLGLIEEPRKLKVFKPFFISVDLPYSVIRGEIVSIQIVVFNYMNKDLTAEVLLTNDGQFDFAEVSNEVHDVPKLELYRRKKVDVKANSGSSVSFMIIPRELGYINIKATANSVLAGDSVEHKLLVNAEGETQYKNKAVLLDLRNAEQANANVTIDIPNNAVPGSEIVQISAVGDVLGPSIQNLANLIKMPFGCGEQNMLNFVPNIVVLNYLKNTNQLTQAVQSKALKYLDIGYQQELTYRHTDGSFSAFGMSDPSGSTWYVQQDC
;
A
#
# COMPACT_ATOMS: atom_id res chain seq x y z
N MET A 1 44.41 -82.16 25.18
CA MET A 1 43.28 -81.58 24.42
C MET A 1 42.32 -80.97 25.42
N GLU A 2 41.45 -80.06 24.96
CA GLU A 2 40.76 -79.06 25.81
C GLU A 2 41.74 -78.05 26.45
N TRP A 3 41.22 -76.97 27.03
CA TRP A 3 41.97 -75.81 27.59
C TRP A 3 42.77 -74.93 26.61
N LEU A 4 42.28 -74.70 25.38
CA LEU A 4 42.79 -73.62 24.50
C LEU A 4 41.73 -72.91 23.65
N GLY A 5 40.44 -73.14 23.92
CA GLY A 5 39.32 -72.64 23.08
C GLY A 5 38.52 -71.45 23.62
N ILE A 6 38.86 -70.91 24.80
CA ILE A 6 38.00 -69.93 25.52
C ILE A 6 38.59 -68.51 25.55
N LEU A 7 39.87 -68.33 25.23
CA LEU A 7 40.58 -67.04 25.31
C LEU A 7 40.63 -66.25 23.98
N LEU A 8 39.77 -66.60 23.02
CA LEU A 8 39.71 -66.00 21.67
C LEU A 8 38.30 -65.52 21.28
N LEU A 9 37.47 -65.19 22.28
CA LEU A 9 36.09 -64.71 22.11
C LEU A 9 35.81 -63.38 22.84
N SER A 10 36.86 -62.61 23.12
CA SER A 10 36.80 -61.27 23.72
C SER A 10 37.60 -60.26 22.88
N GLY A 11 37.15 -60.04 21.64
CA GLY A 11 37.76 -59.09 20.71
C GLY A 11 36.75 -58.66 19.66
N ILE A 12 36.76 -57.37 19.30
CA ILE A 12 35.84 -56.74 18.35
C ILE A 12 34.35 -56.84 18.78
N ILE A 13 34.03 -56.21 19.91
CA ILE A 13 32.83 -55.35 19.90
C ILE A 13 33.25 -54.10 19.13
N SER A 14 32.91 -54.03 17.85
CA SER A 14 33.04 -52.81 17.07
C SER A 14 31.96 -51.83 17.53
N ASN A 15 32.26 -51.06 18.57
CA ASN A 15 31.47 -49.88 18.93
C ASN A 15 31.48 -48.94 17.73
N VAL A 16 30.37 -48.92 16.98
CA VAL A 16 30.11 -47.91 15.97
C VAL A 16 29.79 -46.62 16.73
N ILE A 17 30.85 -45.89 17.08
CA ILE A 17 30.73 -44.54 17.62
C ILE A 17 30.17 -43.70 16.47
N ALA A 18 28.90 -43.32 16.58
CA ALA A 18 28.31 -42.32 15.69
C ALA A 18 29.07 -41.00 15.89
N GLU A 19 29.44 -40.33 14.80
CA GLU A 19 30.08 -39.03 14.91
C GLU A 19 29.10 -38.03 15.55
N PRO A 20 29.58 -37.16 16.48
CA PRO A 20 28.73 -36.21 17.16
C PRO A 20 28.48 -34.98 16.29
N TYR A 21 27.22 -34.60 16.11
CA TYR A 21 26.82 -33.42 15.35
C TYR A 21 26.05 -32.42 16.22
N TYR A 22 26.29 -31.13 15.98
CA TYR A 22 25.47 -30.04 16.50
C TYR A 22 24.81 -29.29 15.34
N THR A 23 23.61 -28.79 15.59
CA THR A 23 22.95 -27.83 14.71
C THR A 23 22.40 -26.70 15.58
N ILE A 24 22.84 -25.49 15.29
CA ILE A 24 22.35 -24.26 15.92
C ILE A 24 21.79 -23.40 14.81
N ILE A 25 20.52 -23.00 14.93
CA ILE A 25 19.83 -22.17 13.96
C ILE A 25 19.26 -20.94 14.69
N ALA A 26 19.40 -19.78 14.06
CA ALA A 26 18.98 -18.50 14.62
C ALA A 26 18.50 -17.56 13.51
N PRO A 27 17.64 -16.58 13.81
CA PRO A 27 17.25 -15.55 12.84
C PRO A 27 18.46 -14.80 12.29
N LYS A 28 18.47 -14.57 10.97
CA LYS A 28 19.52 -13.81 10.27
C LYS A 28 19.58 -12.34 10.68
N VAL A 29 18.51 -11.82 11.29
CA VAL A 29 18.35 -10.42 11.67
C VAL A 29 18.18 -10.22 13.18
N VAL A 30 18.76 -9.14 13.71
CA VAL A 30 18.53 -8.66 15.09
C VAL A 30 17.81 -7.31 15.07
N ARG A 31 16.97 -7.06 16.08
CA ARG A 31 16.18 -5.83 16.26
C ARG A 31 16.38 -5.24 17.67
N PRO A 32 16.28 -3.92 17.85
CA PRO A 32 16.22 -3.31 19.17
C PRO A 32 14.90 -3.65 19.88
N ASP A 33 15.00 -3.81 21.20
CA ASP A 33 13.91 -4.11 22.13
C ASP A 33 13.08 -5.38 21.79
N SER A 34 13.71 -6.38 21.17
CA SER A 34 13.06 -7.66 20.84
C SER A 34 13.56 -8.83 21.70
N GLU A 35 12.72 -9.86 21.80
CA GLU A 35 13.20 -11.21 22.09
C GLU A 35 13.92 -11.72 20.83
N TYR A 36 14.94 -12.57 21.00
CA TYR A 36 15.70 -13.22 19.92
C TYR A 36 15.92 -14.68 20.31
N HIS A 37 15.36 -15.59 19.51
CA HIS A 37 15.32 -17.02 19.83
C HIS A 37 16.35 -17.80 19.01
N VAL A 38 17.09 -18.70 19.67
CA VAL A 38 18.10 -19.56 19.04
C VAL A 38 17.75 -21.02 19.30
N ALA A 39 17.50 -21.80 18.26
CA ALA A 39 17.33 -23.24 18.36
C ALA A 39 18.71 -23.92 18.42
N ALA A 40 18.89 -24.84 19.37
CA ALA A 40 20.12 -25.61 19.53
C ALA A 40 19.79 -27.11 19.68
N SER A 41 20.41 -27.93 18.83
CA SER A 41 20.14 -29.36 18.69
C SER A 41 21.46 -30.16 18.70
N VAL A 42 21.47 -31.32 19.34
CA VAL A 42 22.68 -32.19 19.42
C VAL A 42 22.32 -33.65 19.15
N THR A 43 23.08 -34.29 18.27
CA THR A 43 22.83 -35.66 17.80
C THR A 43 24.13 -36.46 17.74
N GLY A 44 24.05 -37.80 17.78
CA GLY A 44 25.24 -38.69 17.85
C GLY A 44 25.95 -38.74 19.21
N VAL A 45 25.75 -37.76 20.10
CA VAL A 45 26.31 -37.74 21.47
C VAL A 45 25.51 -38.66 22.40
N SER A 46 26.17 -39.27 23.41
CA SER A 46 25.53 -40.17 24.39
C SER A 46 25.23 -39.54 25.75
N THR A 47 25.67 -38.30 25.97
CA THR A 47 25.49 -37.52 27.21
C THR A 47 24.90 -36.14 26.92
N PRO A 48 24.21 -35.50 27.90
CA PRO A 48 23.71 -34.14 27.75
C PRO A 48 24.86 -33.17 27.44
N SER A 49 24.65 -32.29 26.48
CA SER A 49 25.67 -31.35 26.00
C SER A 49 25.36 -29.93 26.44
N THR A 50 26.38 -29.21 26.90
CA THR A 50 26.25 -27.83 27.38
C THR A 50 26.73 -26.88 26.31
N ILE A 51 25.84 -26.07 25.76
CA ILE A 51 26.12 -25.10 24.70
C ILE A 51 26.05 -23.68 25.26
N TYR A 52 27.06 -22.87 24.95
CA TYR A 52 27.08 -21.44 25.22
C TYR A 52 26.86 -20.68 23.91
N VAL A 53 25.93 -19.73 23.93
CA VAL A 53 25.59 -18.84 22.80
C VAL A 53 25.78 -17.39 23.24
N GLU A 54 26.46 -16.61 22.42
CA GLU A 54 26.84 -15.23 22.71
C GLU A 54 26.68 -14.37 21.45
N LEU A 55 25.80 -13.37 21.52
CA LEU A 55 25.58 -12.37 20.48
C LEU A 55 26.37 -11.12 20.84
N THR A 56 27.36 -10.80 20.01
CA THR A 56 28.17 -9.59 20.12
C THR A 56 27.77 -8.57 19.05
N GLY A 57 27.99 -7.28 19.32
CA GLY A 57 27.80 -6.21 18.37
C GLY A 57 28.86 -5.12 18.52
N GLU A 58 29.58 -4.81 17.45
CA GLU A 58 30.40 -3.59 17.35
C GLU A 58 29.48 -2.48 16.83
N LEU A 59 29.04 -1.60 17.73
CA LEU A 59 28.11 -0.51 17.42
C LEU A 59 28.86 0.63 16.71
N ASP A 60 28.20 1.35 15.79
CA ASP A 60 28.79 2.50 15.08
C ASP A 60 29.25 3.63 16.03
N THR A 61 28.78 3.60 17.29
CA THR A 61 29.23 4.48 18.39
C THR A 61 30.55 4.06 19.06
N GLY A 62 31.21 2.99 18.59
CA GLY A 62 32.42 2.43 19.19
C GLY A 62 32.19 1.67 20.51
N LYS A 63 30.93 1.46 20.91
CA LYS A 63 30.55 0.64 22.06
C LYS A 63 30.41 -0.83 21.64
N ILE A 64 30.75 -1.73 22.56
CA ILE A 64 30.55 -3.18 22.37
C ILE A 64 29.25 -3.58 23.06
N PHE A 65 28.30 -4.13 22.30
CA PHE A 65 27.16 -4.88 22.79
C PHE A 65 27.55 -6.35 22.99
N ASN A 66 27.10 -6.97 24.08
CA ASN A 66 27.26 -8.40 24.34
C ASN A 66 26.07 -8.89 25.17
N ILE A 67 25.41 -9.96 24.71
CA ILE A 67 24.51 -10.77 25.53
C ILE A 67 24.80 -12.25 25.31
N SER A 68 24.89 -13.02 26.40
CA SER A 68 25.16 -14.46 26.34
C SER A 68 24.33 -15.29 27.30
N ARG A 69 24.11 -16.56 26.91
CA ARG A 69 23.37 -17.58 27.67
C ARG A 69 24.00 -18.95 27.46
N THR A 70 23.75 -19.83 28.42
CA THR A 70 24.14 -21.24 28.37
C THR A 70 22.88 -22.11 28.48
N ILE A 71 22.82 -23.20 27.71
CA ILE A 71 21.73 -24.18 27.73
C ILE A 71 22.31 -25.60 27.76
N VAL A 72 21.57 -26.53 28.35
CA VAL A 72 21.85 -27.96 28.29
C VAL A 72 20.86 -28.58 27.30
N VAL A 73 21.37 -29.35 26.36
CA VAL A 73 20.62 -30.02 25.29
C VAL A 73 20.80 -31.53 25.46
N GLU A 74 19.69 -32.26 25.47
CA GLU A 74 19.68 -33.72 25.58
C GLU A 74 20.01 -34.38 24.23
N PRO A 75 20.56 -35.61 24.22
CA PRO A 75 20.77 -36.35 22.97
C PRO A 75 19.50 -36.50 22.14
N TYR A 76 19.56 -36.10 20.87
CA TYR A 76 18.43 -36.09 19.93
C TYR A 76 17.25 -35.20 20.37
N SER A 77 17.53 -34.11 21.10
CA SER A 77 16.58 -33.02 21.32
C SER A 77 17.04 -31.70 20.71
N THR A 78 16.06 -30.81 20.49
CA THR A 78 16.22 -29.39 20.18
C THR A 78 15.67 -28.60 21.37
N HIS A 79 16.40 -27.57 21.81
CA HIS A 79 15.91 -26.60 22.79
C HIS A 79 16.08 -25.16 22.29
N ILE A 80 15.13 -24.30 22.61
CA ILE A 80 15.19 -22.87 22.31
C ILE A 80 15.86 -22.12 23.48
N LEU A 81 16.93 -21.39 23.16
CA LEU A 81 17.62 -20.44 24.02
C LEU A 81 17.09 -19.02 23.73
N ARG A 82 16.78 -18.25 24.78
CA ARG A 82 16.23 -16.88 24.68
C ARG A 82 17.27 -15.82 25.02
N LEU A 83 17.49 -14.87 24.10
CA LEU A 83 18.26 -13.65 24.32
C LEU A 83 17.29 -12.46 24.31
N ASN A 84 17.35 -11.62 25.35
CA ASN A 84 16.52 -10.42 25.43
C ASN A 84 17.36 -9.23 24.92
N ILE A 85 17.09 -8.76 23.71
CA ILE A 85 17.77 -7.60 23.14
C ILE A 85 17.11 -6.33 23.71
N GLY A 86 17.91 -5.42 24.24
CA GLY A 86 17.43 -4.10 24.67
C GLY A 86 17.64 -3.03 23.59
N GLU A 87 17.68 -1.77 24.03
CA GLU A 87 18.07 -0.64 23.19
C GLU A 87 19.44 -0.92 22.53
N THR A 88 19.43 -1.01 21.20
CA THR A 88 20.60 -1.28 20.37
C THR A 88 20.61 -0.32 19.17
N THR A 89 21.76 -0.22 18.49
CA THR A 89 21.99 0.74 17.40
C THR A 89 22.63 0.04 16.20
N PRO A 90 22.63 0.64 15.00
CA PRO A 90 23.35 0.10 13.86
C PRO A 90 24.84 -0.14 14.17
N GLY A 91 25.36 -1.18 13.52
CA GLY A 91 26.65 -1.77 13.80
C GLY A 91 26.75 -3.19 13.24
N LYS A 92 27.88 -3.85 13.50
CA LYS A 92 28.15 -5.22 13.01
C LYS A 92 27.90 -6.23 14.13
N TYR A 93 26.90 -7.08 13.94
CA TYR A 93 26.53 -8.11 14.91
C TYR A 93 27.07 -9.48 14.49
N LYS A 94 27.42 -10.29 15.49
CA LYS A 94 28.02 -11.61 15.32
C LYS A 94 27.49 -12.56 16.38
N LEU A 95 26.77 -13.59 15.91
CA LEU A 95 26.39 -14.71 16.76
C LEU A 95 27.58 -15.66 16.85
N THR A 96 27.96 -16.01 18.07
CA THR A 96 28.99 -16.99 18.38
C THR A 96 28.39 -18.12 19.20
N ALA A 97 28.85 -19.34 18.97
CA ALA A 97 28.42 -20.51 19.73
C ALA A 97 29.59 -21.46 19.96
N ARG A 98 29.65 -22.02 21.17
CA ARG A 98 30.67 -22.99 21.59
C ARG A 98 30.11 -24.10 22.46
N GLY A 99 30.68 -25.29 22.30
CA GLY A 99 30.49 -26.39 23.24
C GLY A 99 31.29 -26.15 24.52
N LEU A 100 30.70 -26.46 25.68
CA LEU A 100 31.37 -26.44 26.99
C LEU A 100 31.48 -27.84 27.62
N SER A 101 30.62 -28.78 27.21
CA SER A 101 30.58 -30.16 27.69
C SER A 101 29.78 -31.03 26.73
N GLY A 102 30.07 -32.33 26.66
CA GLY A 102 29.42 -33.32 25.80
C GLY A 102 29.95 -33.32 24.36
N ILE A 103 29.91 -32.16 23.70
CA ILE A 103 30.49 -31.92 22.37
C ILE A 103 31.33 -30.63 22.42
N ASP A 104 32.49 -30.63 21.76
CA ASP A 104 33.38 -29.47 21.65
C ASP A 104 33.33 -28.90 20.23
N PHE A 105 33.14 -27.58 20.14
CA PHE A 105 33.15 -26.81 18.89
C PHE A 105 33.24 -25.32 19.17
N TYR A 106 33.65 -24.56 18.16
CA TYR A 106 33.56 -23.10 18.12
C TYR A 106 33.17 -22.65 16.71
N LYS A 107 32.08 -21.87 16.60
CA LYS A 107 31.62 -21.26 15.34
C LYS A 107 31.11 -19.84 15.58
N SER A 108 31.18 -19.02 14.54
CA SER A 108 30.59 -17.68 14.51
C SER A 108 30.08 -17.33 13.12
N LYS A 109 28.97 -16.59 13.03
CA LYS A 109 28.39 -16.09 11.77
C LYS A 109 27.81 -14.68 12.00
N ASP A 110 27.93 -13.83 10.99
CA ASP A 110 27.51 -12.43 11.07
C ASP A 110 25.98 -12.32 11.00
N ILE A 111 25.43 -11.31 11.67
CA ILE A 111 23.99 -11.03 11.82
C ILE A 111 23.69 -9.63 11.29
N GLU A 112 22.59 -9.48 10.55
CA GLU A 112 22.14 -8.21 9.99
C GLU A 112 21.31 -7.42 11.03
N TYR A 113 21.62 -6.14 11.23
CA TYR A 113 20.83 -5.26 12.10
C TYR A 113 19.66 -4.63 11.33
N VAL A 114 18.45 -4.69 11.90
CA VAL A 114 17.23 -4.15 11.29
C VAL A 114 16.56 -3.15 12.23
N HIS A 115 16.49 -1.88 11.80
CA HIS A 115 15.86 -0.77 12.56
C HIS A 115 14.34 -0.93 12.80
N LYS A 116 13.64 -1.83 12.10
CA LYS A 116 12.18 -1.96 12.15
C LYS A 116 11.72 -2.68 13.44
N SER A 117 11.29 -1.90 14.42
CA SER A 117 10.65 -2.39 15.66
C SER A 117 9.24 -1.84 15.90
N TYR A 118 8.76 -0.88 15.10
CA TYR A 118 7.42 -0.28 15.25
C TYR A 118 6.65 -0.25 13.93
N SER A 119 5.33 -0.14 14.04
CA SER A 119 4.41 0.07 12.92
C SER A 119 3.58 1.31 13.20
N VAL A 120 3.70 2.34 12.35
CA VAL A 120 3.00 3.62 12.54
C VAL A 120 2.04 3.86 11.39
N PHE A 121 0.75 3.85 11.70
CA PHE A 121 -0.31 4.17 10.74
C PHE A 121 -0.78 5.61 10.93
N ILE A 122 -0.96 6.34 9.83
CA ILE A 122 -1.43 7.73 9.84
C ILE A 122 -2.79 7.78 9.16
N GLN A 123 -3.82 8.13 9.92
CA GLN A 123 -5.19 8.38 9.43
C GLN A 123 -5.43 9.89 9.32
N THR A 124 -6.03 10.37 8.23
CA THR A 124 -6.51 11.75 8.06
C THR A 124 -8.02 11.79 7.84
N ASP A 125 -8.68 12.91 8.17
CA ASP A 125 -10.13 13.02 7.99
C ASP A 125 -10.57 12.99 6.52
N ARG A 126 -9.74 13.50 5.62
CA ARG A 126 -9.91 13.47 4.15
C ARG A 126 -8.56 13.26 3.45
N ALA A 127 -8.60 12.93 2.16
CA ALA A 127 -7.41 12.84 1.30
C ALA A 127 -7.14 14.14 0.53
N ILE A 128 -8.12 15.06 0.50
CA ILE A 128 -8.06 16.34 -0.20
C ILE A 128 -8.72 17.45 0.65
N TYR A 129 -8.15 18.66 0.59
CA TYR A 129 -8.52 19.83 1.40
C TYR A 129 -8.49 21.11 0.56
N LYS A 130 -9.22 22.14 0.98
CA LYS A 130 -9.23 23.47 0.34
C LYS A 130 -8.36 24.45 1.15
N PRO A 131 -7.95 25.58 0.56
CA PRO A 131 -7.56 26.76 1.33
C PRO A 131 -8.50 27.03 2.51
N GLY A 132 -7.93 27.39 3.66
CA GLY A 132 -8.67 27.63 4.91
C GLY A 132 -9.28 26.39 5.58
N HIS A 133 -9.15 25.17 5.04
CA HIS A 133 -9.64 23.96 5.71
C HIS A 133 -8.76 23.56 6.89
N LYS A 134 -9.39 22.93 7.89
CA LYS A 134 -8.71 22.22 8.98
C LYS A 134 -8.42 20.78 8.56
N VAL A 135 -7.16 20.39 8.61
CA VAL A 135 -6.66 19.01 8.47
C VAL A 135 -6.66 18.38 9.85
N MET A 136 -7.35 17.25 10.03
CA MET A 136 -7.35 16.50 11.29
C MET A 136 -6.71 15.13 11.06
N PHE A 137 -5.81 14.72 11.95
CA PHE A 137 -5.02 13.48 11.78
C PHE A 137 -4.77 12.73 13.09
N ARG A 138 -4.48 11.44 12.96
CA ARG A 138 -4.10 10.51 14.04
C ARG A 138 -2.89 9.70 13.59
N CYS A 139 -1.81 9.74 14.35
CA CYS A 139 -0.69 8.80 14.26
C CYS A 139 -0.92 7.69 15.29
N ILE A 140 -1.03 6.44 14.83
CA ILE A 140 -1.27 5.25 15.65
C ILE A 140 0.03 4.43 15.65
N ILE A 141 0.71 4.40 16.80
CA ILE A 141 2.05 3.83 16.98
C ILE A 141 1.91 2.47 17.68
N LEU A 142 2.27 1.40 16.98
CA LEU A 142 2.13 0.02 17.44
C LEU A 142 3.49 -0.69 17.52
N ASP A 143 3.56 -1.72 18.36
CA ASP A 143 4.64 -2.69 18.38
C ASP A 143 4.49 -3.74 17.26
N SER A 144 5.48 -4.64 17.14
CA SER A 144 5.46 -5.78 16.21
C SER A 144 4.34 -6.80 16.46
N ARG A 145 3.54 -6.64 17.53
CA ARG A 145 2.37 -7.44 17.92
C ARG A 145 1.05 -6.65 17.75
N LEU A 146 1.08 -5.52 17.01
CA LEU A 146 -0.01 -4.57 16.78
C LEU A 146 -0.62 -3.96 18.06
N ARG A 147 0.09 -3.99 19.20
CA ARG A 147 -0.32 -3.38 20.47
C ARG A 147 0.17 -1.93 20.55
N PRO A 148 -0.55 -1.04 21.25
CA PRO A 148 -0.14 0.34 21.41
C PRO A 148 1.24 0.45 22.06
N SER A 149 2.17 1.13 21.40
CA SER A 149 3.54 1.29 21.91
C SER A 149 3.61 2.34 23.02
N ILE A 150 4.51 2.12 23.98
CA ILE A 150 4.88 3.09 25.00
C ILE A 150 5.87 4.14 24.42
N MET A 151 6.57 3.79 23.33
CA MET A 151 7.51 4.69 22.65
C MET A 151 6.77 5.89 22.07
N ARG A 152 7.30 7.08 22.33
CA ARG A 152 6.73 8.35 21.84
C ARG A 152 7.41 8.78 20.54
N PRO A 153 6.71 9.50 19.65
CA PRO A 153 7.36 10.07 18.49
C PRO A 153 8.38 11.13 18.93
N SER A 154 9.54 11.12 18.27
CA SER A 154 10.62 12.09 18.47
C SER A 154 10.13 13.49 18.07
N ASP A 155 9.58 13.58 16.87
CA ASP A 155 8.82 14.70 16.35
C ASP A 155 7.80 14.22 15.30
N VAL A 156 6.76 15.03 15.08
CA VAL A 156 5.81 14.90 13.97
C VAL A 156 5.79 16.23 13.25
N TYR A 157 5.77 16.25 11.92
CA TYR A 157 5.71 17.49 11.15
C TYR A 157 4.94 17.36 9.84
N VAL A 158 4.54 18.50 9.28
CA VAL A 158 3.88 18.60 7.97
C VAL A 158 4.76 19.37 7.00
N ILE A 159 4.90 18.81 5.80
CA ILE A 159 5.57 19.39 4.63
C ILE A 159 4.51 19.84 3.63
N ASP A 160 4.68 21.02 3.03
CA ASP A 160 3.85 21.49 1.91
C ASP A 160 4.31 20.93 0.54
N GLY A 161 3.62 21.34 -0.53
CA GLY A 161 3.91 20.93 -1.92
C GLY A 161 5.26 21.37 -2.47
N ASP A 162 5.87 22.41 -1.91
CA ASP A 162 7.19 22.93 -2.32
C ASP A 162 8.33 22.37 -1.45
N GLY A 163 8.00 21.60 -0.40
CA GLY A 163 8.95 20.96 0.50
C GLY A 163 9.19 21.72 1.82
N ASN A 164 8.47 22.80 2.11
CA ASN A 164 8.66 23.57 3.35
C ASN A 164 8.01 22.87 4.56
N ARG A 165 8.69 22.85 5.71
CA ARG A 165 8.10 22.38 6.98
C ARG A 165 7.17 23.46 7.55
N VAL A 166 5.86 23.29 7.41
CA VAL A 166 4.83 24.26 7.83
C VAL A 166 4.49 24.15 9.32
N LYS A 167 4.53 22.95 9.88
CA LYS A 167 4.21 22.69 11.30
C LYS A 167 5.02 21.54 11.85
N GLN A 168 5.46 21.65 13.11
CA GLN A 168 6.14 20.59 13.85
C GLN A 168 5.58 20.50 15.27
N TRP A 169 5.50 19.28 15.80
CA TRP A 169 5.19 18.96 17.20
C TRP A 169 6.38 18.15 17.75
N ASN A 170 7.11 18.73 18.70
CA ASN A 170 8.28 18.09 19.31
C ASN A 170 7.84 17.22 20.50
N ARG A 171 8.18 15.92 20.48
CA ARG A 171 7.85 14.93 21.54
C ARG A 171 6.40 14.99 22.06
N PRO A 172 5.37 14.99 21.18
CA PRO A 172 3.99 15.15 21.62
C PRO A 172 3.52 14.02 22.56
N PRO A 173 2.51 14.27 23.41
CA PRO A 173 1.92 13.26 24.27
C PRO A 173 1.14 12.22 23.45
N VAL A 174 1.15 10.98 23.93
CA VAL A 174 0.54 9.80 23.30
C VAL A 174 -0.38 9.14 24.32
N THR A 175 -1.60 8.76 23.90
CA THR A 175 -2.59 8.03 24.72
C THR A 175 -3.00 6.75 24.00
N HIS A 176 -2.92 5.60 24.67
CA HIS A 176 -3.15 4.27 24.06
C HIS A 176 -2.42 4.10 22.70
N GLY A 177 -1.14 4.48 22.64
CA GLY A 177 -0.32 4.42 21.41
C GLY A 177 -0.66 5.47 20.34
N ILE A 178 -1.61 6.38 20.58
CA ILE A 178 -2.13 7.30 19.57
C ILE A 178 -1.79 8.76 19.91
N PHE A 179 -1.31 9.49 18.90
CA PHE A 179 -1.22 10.95 18.91
C PHE A 179 -2.24 11.52 17.91
N GLY A 180 -3.21 12.30 18.38
CA GLY A 180 -4.16 13.02 17.53
C GLY A 180 -3.87 14.52 17.53
N SER A 181 -3.90 15.16 16.36
CA SER A 181 -3.76 16.62 16.26
C SER A 181 -4.43 17.19 15.00
N GLU A 182 -4.27 18.49 14.83
CA GLU A 182 -4.96 19.29 13.82
C GLU A 182 -4.07 20.43 13.32
N LEU A 183 -4.21 20.75 12.03
CA LEU A 183 -3.55 21.86 11.35
C LEU A 183 -4.60 22.68 10.61
N GLU A 184 -4.70 23.96 10.92
CA GLU A 184 -5.49 24.91 10.13
C GLU A 184 -4.65 25.43 8.96
N LEU A 185 -5.13 25.23 7.73
CA LEU A 185 -4.44 25.71 6.53
C LEU A 185 -4.63 27.23 6.39
N SER A 186 -3.63 27.89 5.80
CA SER A 186 -3.75 29.28 5.36
C SER A 186 -4.95 29.47 4.41
N GLN A 187 -5.51 30.67 4.37
CA GLN A 187 -6.47 31.09 3.33
C GLN A 187 -5.80 31.17 1.94
N SER A 188 -4.46 31.18 1.90
CA SER A 188 -3.65 31.03 0.70
C SER A 188 -2.47 30.10 1.02
N PRO A 189 -2.65 28.77 0.94
CA PRO A 189 -1.59 27.78 1.13
C PRO A 189 -0.93 27.43 -0.22
N VAL A 190 0.24 26.80 -0.19
CA VAL A 190 0.81 26.11 -1.36
C VAL A 190 -0.16 25.00 -1.79
N LEU A 191 -0.53 24.95 -3.07
CA LEU A 191 -1.41 23.91 -3.61
C LEU A 191 -0.60 22.67 -4.06
N GLY A 192 -1.25 21.51 -4.14
CA GLY A 192 -0.64 20.25 -4.54
C GLY A 192 -0.53 19.24 -3.39
N LYS A 193 0.47 18.36 -3.45
CA LYS A 193 0.67 17.25 -2.51
C LYS A 193 1.41 17.66 -1.25
N TRP A 194 0.76 17.56 -0.10
CA TRP A 194 1.36 17.77 1.22
C TRP A 194 1.70 16.42 1.86
N LYS A 195 2.72 16.38 2.72
CA LYS A 195 3.11 15.17 3.47
C LYS A 195 3.01 15.41 4.97
N LEU A 196 2.44 14.45 5.70
CA LEU A 196 2.56 14.35 7.15
C LEU A 196 3.58 13.28 7.49
N VAL A 197 4.59 13.63 8.28
CA VAL A 197 5.72 12.78 8.64
C VAL A 197 5.77 12.61 10.16
N ALA A 198 5.94 11.37 10.62
CA ALA A 198 6.09 11.02 12.04
C ALA A 198 7.37 10.21 12.24
N ASN A 199 8.27 10.70 13.11
CA ASN A 199 9.48 10.00 13.51
C ASN A 199 9.26 9.32 14.86
N VAL A 200 9.53 8.01 14.96
CA VAL A 200 9.42 7.22 16.20
C VAL A 200 10.74 6.48 16.44
N GLY A 201 11.49 6.91 17.46
CA GLY A 201 12.90 6.55 17.57
C GLY A 201 13.66 7.04 16.33
N ASP A 202 14.40 6.13 15.69
CA ASP A 202 15.14 6.34 14.44
C ASP A 202 14.34 5.96 13.16
N GLN A 203 13.05 5.64 13.29
CA GLN A 203 12.20 5.25 12.16
C GLN A 203 11.29 6.40 11.71
N THR A 204 11.20 6.64 10.39
CA THR A 204 10.36 7.67 9.77
C THR A 204 9.21 7.05 8.98
N PHE A 205 7.99 7.56 9.21
CA PHE A 205 6.77 7.14 8.51
C PHE A 205 6.05 8.37 7.91
N GLU A 206 5.49 8.25 6.71
CA GLU A 206 4.82 9.36 6.03
C GLU A 206 3.45 9.00 5.42
N LYS A 207 2.61 10.03 5.21
CA LYS A 207 1.29 9.95 4.58
C LYS A 207 1.05 11.19 3.73
N GLU A 208 0.65 11.01 2.47
CA GLU A 208 0.33 12.12 1.57
C GLU A 208 -1.15 12.52 1.68
N PHE A 209 -1.43 13.82 1.57
CA PHE A 209 -2.74 14.40 1.30
C PHE A 209 -2.61 15.53 0.27
N GLU A 210 -3.72 16.07 -0.23
CA GLU A 210 -3.71 17.11 -1.27
C GLU A 210 -4.44 18.37 -0.84
N VAL A 211 -3.93 19.53 -1.27
CA VAL A 211 -4.55 20.85 -1.05
C VAL A 211 -4.83 21.49 -2.40
N ALA A 212 -6.10 21.70 -2.72
CA ALA A 212 -6.55 22.17 -4.03
C ALA A 212 -7.86 22.96 -3.93
N GLU A 213 -8.14 23.79 -4.95
CA GLU A 213 -9.42 24.49 -5.07
C GLU A 213 -10.42 23.59 -5.82
N TYR A 214 -11.48 23.13 -5.14
CA TYR A 214 -12.47 22.21 -5.72
C TYR A 214 -13.91 22.50 -5.30
N VAL A 215 -14.84 22.05 -6.15
CA VAL A 215 -16.27 21.92 -5.84
C VAL A 215 -16.59 20.43 -5.73
N LEU A 216 -17.43 20.05 -4.77
CA LEU A 216 -17.80 18.65 -4.53
C LEU A 216 -18.66 18.10 -5.70
N PRO A 217 -18.38 16.89 -6.21
CA PRO A 217 -19.16 16.30 -7.30
C PRO A 217 -20.60 16.00 -6.86
N ASN A 218 -21.59 16.30 -7.70
CA ASN A 218 -23.00 16.09 -7.36
C ASN A 218 -23.46 14.63 -7.54
N PHE A 219 -22.77 13.89 -8.42
CA PHE A 219 -23.09 12.53 -8.84
C PHE A 219 -21.83 11.72 -9.12
N GLU A 220 -21.96 10.40 -9.08
CA GLU A 220 -20.92 9.47 -9.53
C GLU A 220 -21.29 8.83 -10.87
N VAL A 221 -20.26 8.60 -11.69
CA VAL A 221 -20.33 7.84 -12.94
C VAL A 221 -19.55 6.55 -12.72
N THR A 222 -20.16 5.41 -13.02
CA THR A 222 -19.52 4.09 -12.90
C THR A 222 -19.76 3.29 -14.17
N ILE A 223 -18.70 2.71 -14.73
CA ILE A 223 -18.78 1.91 -15.96
C ILE A 223 -18.80 0.43 -15.57
N ASP A 224 -19.84 -0.26 -16.00
CA ASP A 224 -20.04 -1.70 -15.89
C ASP A 224 -19.67 -2.31 -17.26
N SER A 225 -18.54 -3.03 -17.31
CA SER A 225 -18.00 -3.61 -18.54
C SER A 225 -17.16 -4.85 -18.22
N PRO A 226 -17.15 -5.88 -19.08
CA PRO A 226 -16.25 -7.01 -18.91
C PRO A 226 -14.80 -6.52 -18.99
N LYS A 227 -13.98 -6.77 -17.96
CA LYS A 227 -12.55 -6.44 -17.95
C LYS A 227 -11.76 -7.17 -19.04
N HIS A 228 -12.30 -8.27 -19.55
CA HIS A 228 -11.65 -9.18 -20.49
C HIS A 228 -12.65 -9.61 -21.57
N VAL A 229 -12.27 -9.50 -22.84
CA VAL A 229 -13.10 -9.85 -24.00
C VAL A 229 -12.26 -10.63 -25.01
N GLN A 230 -12.81 -11.66 -25.63
CA GLN A 230 -12.08 -12.40 -26.67
C GLN A 230 -12.15 -11.66 -28.01
N PHE A 231 -11.05 -11.61 -28.77
CA PHE A 231 -11.02 -11.02 -30.13
C PHE A 231 -12.09 -11.58 -31.10
N LYS A 232 -12.59 -12.80 -30.86
CA LYS A 232 -13.66 -13.44 -31.65
C LYS A 232 -15.08 -13.04 -31.24
N GLU A 233 -15.25 -12.42 -30.08
CA GLU A 233 -16.50 -11.80 -29.64
C GLU A 233 -16.52 -10.42 -30.30
N SER A 234 -17.23 -10.26 -31.43
CA SER A 234 -17.05 -9.12 -32.35
C SER A 234 -17.34 -7.73 -31.77
N LYS A 235 -17.87 -7.67 -30.54
CA LYS A 235 -18.36 -6.49 -29.85
C LYS A 235 -17.89 -6.42 -28.41
N ILE A 236 -17.56 -5.21 -27.99
CA ILE A 236 -17.28 -4.84 -26.60
C ILE A 236 -18.48 -4.03 -26.09
N THR A 237 -19.22 -4.56 -25.12
CA THR A 237 -20.36 -3.87 -24.51
C THR A 237 -19.95 -3.16 -23.23
N ALA A 238 -20.15 -1.84 -23.17
CA ALA A 238 -19.93 -1.01 -21.98
C ALA A 238 -21.25 -0.40 -21.50
N THR A 239 -21.50 -0.46 -20.21
CA THR A 239 -22.72 -0.01 -19.57
C THR A 239 -22.43 1.13 -18.59
N VAL A 240 -22.81 2.34 -18.96
CA VAL A 240 -22.59 3.54 -18.13
C VAL A 240 -23.77 3.71 -17.17
N HIS A 241 -23.45 3.80 -15.88
CA HIS A 241 -24.38 4.19 -14.83
C HIS A 241 -24.01 5.59 -14.29
N ALA A 242 -25.00 6.47 -14.12
CA ALA A 242 -24.81 7.81 -13.55
C ALA A 242 -25.89 8.10 -12.50
N LYS A 243 -25.48 8.33 -11.25
CA LYS A 243 -26.39 8.51 -10.11
C LYS A 243 -25.90 9.56 -9.12
N TYR A 244 -26.80 10.39 -8.61
CA TYR A 244 -26.48 11.36 -7.55
C TYR A 244 -26.02 10.65 -6.27
N THR A 245 -25.27 11.34 -5.41
CA THR A 245 -24.75 10.79 -4.14
C THR A 245 -25.81 10.40 -3.10
N TYR A 246 -27.09 10.66 -3.38
CA TYR A 246 -28.27 10.19 -2.63
C TYR A 246 -29.06 9.09 -3.36
N GLY A 247 -28.50 8.50 -4.43
CA GLY A 247 -28.96 7.26 -5.07
C GLY A 247 -30.01 7.40 -6.18
N LYS A 248 -30.37 8.61 -6.60
CA LYS A 248 -31.32 8.84 -7.72
C LYS A 248 -30.57 8.90 -9.08
N PRO A 249 -31.21 8.51 -10.21
CA PRO A 249 -30.60 8.55 -11.53
C PRO A 249 -30.36 9.99 -12.02
N VAL A 250 -29.23 10.21 -12.70
CA VAL A 250 -28.89 11.47 -13.40
C VAL A 250 -29.50 11.48 -14.80
N LYS A 251 -29.90 12.65 -15.29
CA LYS A 251 -30.32 12.88 -16.67
C LYS A 251 -29.35 13.81 -17.38
N GLY A 252 -29.11 13.58 -18.66
CA GLY A 252 -28.20 14.38 -19.48
C GLY A 252 -27.64 13.60 -20.65
N GLU A 253 -26.41 13.90 -21.05
CA GLU A 253 -25.73 13.26 -22.19
C GLU A 253 -24.44 12.55 -21.77
N ALA A 254 -24.20 11.36 -22.30
CA ALA A 254 -22.96 10.61 -22.12
C ALA A 254 -22.15 10.64 -23.42
N THR A 255 -20.98 11.30 -23.38
CA THR A 255 -19.90 11.07 -24.34
C THR A 255 -19.12 9.84 -23.91
N ILE A 256 -18.99 8.84 -24.78
CA ILE A 256 -18.23 7.61 -24.54
C ILE A 256 -17.22 7.48 -25.66
N THR A 257 -15.96 7.27 -25.30
CA THR A 257 -14.80 7.31 -26.21
C THR A 257 -13.98 6.05 -26.01
N ALA A 258 -13.83 5.23 -27.05
CA ALA A 258 -13.08 3.97 -27.00
C ALA A 258 -11.86 4.00 -27.91
N TYR A 259 -10.71 3.56 -27.41
CA TYR A 259 -9.46 3.45 -28.18
C TYR A 259 -8.55 2.33 -27.64
N PRO A 260 -7.79 1.63 -28.51
CA PRO A 260 -6.72 0.75 -28.07
C PRO A 260 -5.57 1.58 -27.50
N ASP A 261 -5.00 1.15 -26.37
CA ASP A 261 -3.78 1.73 -25.82
C ASP A 261 -2.57 0.83 -26.15
N ILE A 262 -1.41 1.45 -26.34
CA ILE A 262 -0.18 0.80 -26.83
C ILE A 262 1.00 1.26 -25.97
N PHE A 263 1.12 0.66 -24.79
CA PHE A 263 2.29 0.83 -23.94
C PHE A 263 3.49 0.06 -24.49
N SER A 264 4.37 0.77 -25.20
CA SER A 264 5.70 0.29 -25.57
C SER A 264 6.76 1.26 -25.07
N GLY A 265 7.71 0.79 -24.26
CA GLY A 265 8.87 1.58 -23.84
C GLY A 265 9.89 1.85 -24.95
N VAL A 266 9.62 1.42 -26.19
CA VAL A 266 10.53 1.51 -27.35
C VAL A 266 9.88 2.19 -28.56
N ILE A 267 8.54 2.22 -28.63
CA ILE A 267 7.77 2.75 -29.77
C ILE A 267 6.78 3.77 -29.23
N GLN A 268 6.72 4.97 -29.81
CA GLN A 268 5.71 5.96 -29.45
C GLN A 268 4.30 5.39 -29.70
N PRO A 269 3.29 5.68 -28.85
CA PRO A 269 1.93 5.18 -29.03
C PRO A 269 1.41 5.53 -30.44
N ILE A 270 1.01 4.52 -31.20
CA ILE A 270 0.51 4.71 -32.56
C ILE A 270 -0.88 5.33 -32.46
N PHE A 271 -0.97 6.65 -32.65
CA PHE A 271 -2.22 7.39 -32.52
C PHE A 271 -3.26 6.91 -33.54
N GLN A 272 -4.19 6.09 -33.07
CA GLN A 272 -5.41 5.74 -33.80
C GLN A 272 -6.51 6.73 -33.44
N GLN A 273 -7.39 7.06 -34.40
CA GLN A 273 -8.51 7.97 -34.14
C GLN A 273 -9.50 7.29 -33.18
N PRO A 274 -9.78 7.87 -31.99
CA PRO A 274 -10.67 7.25 -31.01
C PRO A 274 -12.12 7.24 -31.48
N VAL A 275 -12.84 6.15 -31.21
CA VAL A 275 -14.26 6.01 -31.56
C VAL A 275 -15.11 6.70 -30.51
N ARG A 276 -15.72 7.83 -30.86
CA ARG A 276 -16.58 8.60 -29.97
C ARG A 276 -18.06 8.41 -30.30
N LYS A 277 -18.88 8.08 -29.30
CA LYS A 277 -20.35 8.02 -29.35
C LYS A 277 -20.93 9.01 -28.33
N VAL A 278 -22.04 9.65 -28.66
CA VAL A 278 -22.76 10.60 -27.77
C VAL A 278 -24.22 10.18 -27.72
N ILE A 279 -24.73 9.89 -26.51
CA ILE A 279 -26.04 9.28 -26.31
C ILE A 279 -26.70 9.88 -25.05
N PRO A 280 -28.01 10.21 -25.07
CA PRO A 280 -28.71 10.65 -23.86
C PRO A 280 -28.78 9.54 -22.80
N ILE A 281 -28.57 9.90 -21.54
CA ILE A 281 -28.56 8.99 -20.39
C ILE A 281 -29.65 9.40 -19.37
N ASN A 282 -30.32 8.40 -18.79
CA ASN A 282 -31.28 8.55 -17.70
C ASN A 282 -31.00 7.46 -16.65
N GLY A 283 -29.97 7.66 -15.84
CA GLY A 283 -29.47 6.72 -14.83
C GLY A 283 -28.61 5.57 -15.36
N LYS A 284 -28.96 5.02 -16.53
CA LYS A 284 -28.25 3.92 -17.19
C LYS A 284 -28.30 4.08 -18.71
N VAL A 285 -27.22 3.73 -19.40
CA VAL A 285 -27.15 3.52 -20.85
C VAL A 285 -26.16 2.39 -21.17
N THR A 286 -26.41 1.60 -22.20
CA THR A 286 -25.53 0.50 -22.65
C THR A 286 -25.15 0.71 -24.10
N VAL A 287 -23.88 0.50 -24.44
CA VAL A 287 -23.27 0.82 -25.74
C VAL A 287 -22.32 -0.28 -26.17
N ASP A 288 -22.50 -0.77 -27.39
CA ASP A 288 -21.56 -1.70 -28.03
C ASP A 288 -20.51 -0.92 -28.85
N PHE A 289 -19.29 -1.46 -28.93
CA PHE A 289 -18.26 -1.08 -29.89
C PHE A 289 -17.82 -2.30 -30.70
N ASP A 290 -17.87 -2.24 -32.03
CA ASP A 290 -17.47 -3.35 -32.90
C ASP A 290 -15.95 -3.36 -33.14
N ILE A 291 -15.28 -4.46 -32.78
CA ILE A 291 -13.80 -4.59 -32.79
C ILE A 291 -13.22 -4.41 -34.21
N LEU A 292 -13.86 -5.03 -35.21
CA LEU A 292 -13.36 -5.08 -36.58
C LEU A 292 -13.71 -3.83 -37.40
N SER A 293 -14.91 -3.29 -37.24
CA SER A 293 -15.43 -2.20 -38.10
C SER A 293 -15.22 -0.80 -37.52
N GLU A 294 -15.36 -0.64 -36.19
CA GLU A 294 -15.20 0.66 -35.53
C GLU A 294 -13.76 0.84 -35.03
N LEU A 295 -13.26 -0.10 -34.24
CA LEU A 295 -11.90 -0.05 -33.68
C LEU A 295 -10.80 -0.48 -34.68
N ARG A 296 -11.18 -1.11 -35.81
CA ARG A 296 -10.28 -1.50 -36.92
C ARG A 296 -9.13 -2.43 -36.51
N LEU A 297 -9.32 -3.25 -35.47
CA LEU A 297 -8.31 -4.15 -34.95
C LEU A 297 -8.31 -5.46 -35.73
N THR A 298 -7.26 -5.74 -36.51
CA THR A 298 -7.15 -6.92 -37.38
C THR A 298 -6.41 -8.11 -36.78
N ASP A 299 -5.60 -7.90 -35.74
CA ASP A 299 -4.57 -8.86 -35.32
C ASP A 299 -4.88 -9.43 -33.93
N GLU A 300 -4.73 -10.75 -33.77
CA GLU A 300 -5.02 -11.49 -32.53
C GLU A 300 -3.96 -11.30 -31.41
N TYR A 301 -3.35 -10.11 -31.30
CA TYR A 301 -2.44 -9.76 -30.20
C TYR A 301 -3.21 -9.22 -29.00
N GLU A 302 -2.79 -9.64 -27.80
CA GLU A 302 -3.29 -9.10 -26.54
C GLU A 302 -3.02 -7.60 -26.44
N ARG A 303 -4.03 -6.81 -26.10
CA ARG A 303 -3.91 -5.35 -25.98
C ARG A 303 -5.00 -4.75 -25.07
N PRO A 304 -4.70 -3.70 -24.29
CA PRO A 304 -5.71 -2.94 -23.58
C PRO A 304 -6.51 -2.03 -24.52
N ILE A 305 -7.78 -1.85 -24.20
CA ILE A 305 -8.66 -0.80 -24.74
C ILE A 305 -9.11 0.05 -23.57
N MET A 306 -8.94 1.36 -23.70
CA MET A 306 -9.49 2.34 -22.78
C MET A 306 -10.87 2.76 -23.25
N ILE A 307 -11.81 2.84 -22.31
CA ILE A 307 -13.13 3.44 -22.51
C ILE A 307 -13.28 4.61 -21.53
N ASP A 308 -13.17 5.81 -22.07
CA ASP A 308 -13.34 7.07 -21.35
C ASP A 308 -14.77 7.59 -21.52
N VAL A 309 -15.41 7.89 -20.40
CA VAL A 309 -16.82 8.32 -20.33
C VAL A 309 -16.89 9.67 -19.65
N VAL A 310 -17.57 10.61 -20.29
CA VAL A 310 -17.91 11.93 -19.73
C VAL A 310 -19.42 12.10 -19.77
N VAL A 311 -20.06 12.19 -18.60
CA VAL A 311 -21.49 12.46 -18.47
C VAL A 311 -21.69 13.92 -18.08
N GLU A 312 -22.53 14.62 -18.84
CA GLU A 312 -22.94 16.01 -18.60
C GLU A 312 -24.39 16.05 -18.09
N GLU A 313 -24.64 16.69 -16.95
CA GLU A 313 -25.98 16.81 -16.34
C GLU A 313 -26.86 17.85 -17.07
N GLU A 314 -28.07 17.47 -17.46
CA GLU A 314 -29.06 18.30 -18.17
C GLU A 314 -29.38 19.62 -17.44
N LEU A 315 -29.37 19.61 -16.10
CA LEU A 315 -29.85 20.72 -15.27
C LEU A 315 -28.78 21.76 -14.93
N THR A 316 -27.51 21.34 -14.85
CA THR A 316 -26.38 22.13 -14.31
C THR A 316 -25.19 22.26 -15.26
N THR A 317 -25.21 21.54 -16.39
CA THR A 317 -24.07 21.31 -17.31
C THR A 317 -22.78 20.81 -16.65
N ARG A 318 -22.85 20.37 -15.38
CA ARG A 318 -21.72 19.76 -14.68
C ARG A 318 -21.36 18.44 -15.34
N ARG A 319 -20.07 18.29 -15.66
CA ARG A 319 -19.49 17.07 -16.21
C ARG A 319 -18.84 16.24 -15.11
N GLN A 320 -18.94 14.93 -15.22
CA GLN A 320 -18.14 13.96 -14.45
C GLN A 320 -17.56 12.92 -15.41
N ASN A 321 -16.31 12.56 -15.19
CA ASN A 321 -15.59 11.56 -15.99
C ASN A 321 -15.40 10.25 -15.20
N ALA A 322 -15.37 9.15 -15.94
CA ALA A 322 -14.91 7.84 -15.48
C ALA A 322 -14.17 7.17 -16.63
N SER A 323 -13.17 6.35 -16.32
CA SER A 323 -12.44 5.54 -17.29
C SER A 323 -12.47 4.07 -16.86
N THR A 324 -12.37 3.17 -17.82
CA THR A 324 -12.19 1.73 -17.57
C THR A 324 -11.28 1.13 -18.63
N GLN A 325 -10.56 0.06 -18.26
CA GLN A 325 -9.66 -0.67 -19.14
C GLN A 325 -10.24 -2.08 -19.39
N ILE A 326 -10.24 -2.49 -20.65
CA ILE A 326 -10.67 -3.82 -21.11
C ILE A 326 -9.52 -4.46 -21.87
N THR A 327 -9.01 -5.60 -21.42
CA THR A 327 -7.97 -6.33 -22.15
C THR A 327 -8.61 -7.24 -23.19
N LEU A 328 -8.25 -7.05 -24.47
CA LEU A 328 -8.58 -7.99 -25.53
C LEU A 328 -7.65 -9.18 -25.49
N HIS A 329 -8.23 -10.38 -25.54
CA HIS A 329 -7.52 -11.65 -25.44
C HIS A 329 -7.72 -12.53 -26.68
N LYS A 330 -6.67 -13.27 -27.05
CA LYS A 330 -6.71 -14.21 -28.17
C LYS A 330 -7.52 -15.47 -27.85
N HIS A 331 -7.28 -16.06 -26.68
CA HIS A 331 -7.96 -17.25 -26.17
C HIS A 331 -8.92 -16.86 -25.04
N LYS A 332 -10.05 -17.56 -24.90
CA LYS A 332 -11.07 -17.25 -23.87
C LYS A 332 -10.64 -17.67 -22.45
N TYR A 333 -9.68 -18.58 -22.35
CA TYR A 333 -9.22 -19.21 -21.12
C TYR A 333 -7.74 -18.87 -20.89
N THR A 334 -7.35 -18.83 -19.62
CA THR A 334 -5.97 -18.85 -19.13
C THR A 334 -5.66 -20.24 -18.58
N MET A 335 -4.44 -20.72 -18.82
CA MET A 335 -3.96 -22.00 -18.27
C MET A 335 -2.67 -21.75 -17.49
N GLU A 336 -2.67 -22.12 -16.22
CA GLU A 336 -1.59 -21.86 -15.26
C GLU A 336 -1.14 -23.18 -14.63
N LEU A 337 0.17 -23.45 -14.65
CA LEU A 337 0.76 -24.57 -13.91
C LEU A 337 1.20 -24.08 -12.53
N ILE A 338 0.36 -24.31 -11.53
CA ILE A 338 0.70 -24.08 -10.12
C ILE A 338 1.56 -25.26 -9.67
N ARG A 339 2.74 -24.96 -9.11
CA ARG A 339 3.74 -25.94 -8.72
C ARG A 339 3.82 -25.95 -7.19
N THR A 340 3.76 -27.11 -6.54
CA THR A 340 3.99 -27.16 -5.08
C THR A 340 5.47 -26.97 -4.70
N SER A 341 6.36 -26.94 -5.70
CA SER A 341 7.79 -26.69 -5.53
C SER A 341 8.42 -26.24 -6.87
N ASP A 342 9.37 -25.30 -6.83
CA ASP A 342 10.25 -25.02 -7.98
C ASP A 342 11.19 -26.20 -8.28
N TYR A 343 11.46 -27.02 -7.25
CA TYR A 343 12.38 -28.16 -7.27
C TYR A 343 11.68 -29.45 -6.83
N PHE A 344 11.59 -30.44 -7.72
CA PHE A 344 11.07 -31.77 -7.37
C PHE A 344 12.14 -32.62 -6.68
N LYS A 345 11.72 -33.56 -5.83
CA LYS A 345 12.61 -34.43 -5.03
C LYS A 345 12.55 -35.87 -5.56
N PRO A 346 13.62 -36.40 -6.19
CA PRO A 346 13.66 -37.76 -6.74
C PRO A 346 13.25 -38.85 -5.74
N GLY A 347 12.35 -39.73 -6.17
CA GLY A 347 11.80 -40.81 -5.33
C GLY A 347 10.67 -40.39 -4.38
N LEU A 348 10.35 -39.10 -4.26
CA LEU A 348 9.18 -38.61 -3.53
C LEU A 348 8.06 -38.17 -4.47
N LYS A 349 6.87 -37.95 -3.92
CA LYS A 349 5.72 -37.49 -4.71
C LYS A 349 5.86 -35.99 -4.98
N TYR A 350 5.85 -35.61 -6.25
CA TYR A 350 5.73 -34.22 -6.67
C TYR A 350 4.31 -33.99 -7.21
N THR A 351 3.59 -33.01 -6.66
CA THR A 351 2.25 -32.64 -7.14
C THR A 351 2.32 -31.27 -7.82
N ALA A 352 1.60 -31.12 -8.93
CA ALA A 352 1.31 -29.83 -9.53
C ALA A 352 -0.19 -29.73 -9.80
N PHE A 353 -0.72 -28.52 -9.92
CA PHE A 353 -2.12 -28.27 -10.26
C PHE A 353 -2.16 -27.44 -11.54
N LEU A 354 -2.72 -28.03 -12.60
CA LEU A 354 -3.01 -27.29 -13.82
C LEU A 354 -4.37 -26.61 -13.65
N LYS A 355 -4.35 -25.29 -13.46
CA LYS A 355 -5.53 -24.43 -13.27
C LYS A 355 -5.96 -23.88 -14.62
N LEU A 356 -7.24 -24.03 -14.94
CA LEU A 356 -7.87 -23.48 -16.13
C LEU A 356 -8.97 -22.50 -15.68
N THR A 357 -8.73 -21.22 -15.94
CA THR A 357 -9.63 -20.13 -15.56
C THR A 357 -10.08 -19.34 -16.79
N TYR A 358 -11.17 -18.59 -16.65
CA TYR A 358 -11.42 -17.44 -17.48
C TYR A 358 -10.48 -16.30 -17.06
N HIS A 359 -10.31 -15.29 -17.90
CA HIS A 359 -9.42 -14.15 -17.60
C HIS A 359 -9.85 -13.31 -16.40
N ASP A 360 -11.11 -13.40 -15.96
CA ASP A 360 -11.60 -12.79 -14.72
C ASP A 360 -11.25 -13.59 -13.45
N GLY A 361 -10.49 -14.68 -13.58
CA GLY A 361 -10.09 -15.58 -12.49
C GLY A 361 -11.13 -16.65 -12.13
N SER A 362 -12.32 -16.64 -12.75
CA SER A 362 -13.35 -17.65 -12.47
C SER A 362 -12.99 -19.03 -13.05
N PRO A 363 -13.35 -20.13 -12.37
CA PRO A 363 -12.95 -21.48 -12.77
C PRO A 363 -13.72 -22.01 -13.99
N VAL A 364 -13.04 -22.70 -14.90
CA VAL A 364 -13.68 -23.33 -16.07
C VAL A 364 -14.33 -24.66 -15.68
N GLN A 365 -15.64 -24.65 -15.49
CA GLN A 365 -16.44 -25.84 -15.20
C GLN A 365 -16.92 -26.52 -16.49
N ASP A 366 -16.04 -27.26 -17.18
CA ASP A 366 -16.42 -28.13 -18.31
C ASP A 366 -16.29 -29.62 -17.93
N THR A 367 -17.38 -30.37 -18.11
CA THR A 367 -17.47 -31.81 -17.83
C THR A 367 -17.43 -32.68 -19.08
N LYS A 368 -17.43 -32.08 -20.28
CA LYS A 368 -17.48 -32.75 -21.58
C LYS A 368 -16.10 -32.90 -22.20
N ASN A 369 -15.32 -31.81 -22.18
CA ASN A 369 -13.99 -31.77 -22.80
C ASN A 369 -12.91 -32.23 -21.82
N ASP A 370 -11.94 -33.00 -22.32
CA ASP A 370 -10.77 -33.43 -21.56
C ASP A 370 -9.58 -32.47 -21.78
N VAL A 371 -8.71 -32.36 -20.79
CA VAL A 371 -7.38 -31.73 -20.93
C VAL A 371 -6.37 -32.79 -21.34
N LEU A 372 -5.62 -32.53 -22.40
CA LEU A 372 -4.48 -33.34 -22.85
C LEU A 372 -3.20 -32.75 -22.24
N ILE A 373 -2.36 -33.60 -21.66
CA ILE A 373 -1.16 -33.17 -20.93
C ILE A 373 -0.03 -34.13 -21.31
N ALA A 374 1.13 -33.61 -21.71
CA ALA A 374 2.32 -34.41 -21.94
C ALA A 374 3.46 -33.95 -21.04
N TYR A 375 4.26 -34.89 -20.53
CA TYR A 375 5.33 -34.58 -19.58
C TYR A 375 6.52 -35.52 -19.74
N GLY A 376 7.71 -35.06 -19.36
CA GLY A 376 8.91 -35.88 -19.37
C GLY A 376 10.07 -35.30 -18.57
N TYR A 377 10.92 -36.19 -18.05
CA TYR A 377 12.18 -35.87 -17.38
C TYR A 377 13.32 -35.81 -18.41
N THR A 378 13.16 -35.01 -19.46
CA THR A 378 14.10 -34.91 -20.59
C THR A 378 13.75 -33.70 -21.47
N TYR A 379 14.73 -33.19 -22.21
CA TYR A 379 14.51 -32.16 -23.24
C TYR A 379 13.92 -32.72 -24.55
N ASN A 380 13.89 -34.04 -24.73
CA ASN A 380 13.34 -34.65 -25.94
C ASN A 380 11.83 -34.94 -25.81
N GLN A 381 11.01 -34.08 -26.42
CA GLN A 381 9.55 -34.21 -26.54
C GLN A 381 9.09 -35.59 -27.04
N SER A 382 9.88 -36.27 -27.90
CA SER A 382 9.50 -37.58 -28.46
C SER A 382 9.49 -38.72 -27.43
N ALA A 383 9.91 -38.45 -26.18
CA ALA A 383 9.92 -39.39 -25.06
C ALA A 383 8.96 -38.97 -23.93
N TYR A 384 8.07 -37.99 -24.17
CA TYR A 384 7.06 -37.59 -23.19
C TYR A 384 5.95 -38.65 -23.04
N SER A 385 5.38 -38.71 -21.84
CA SER A 385 4.21 -39.54 -21.51
C SER A 385 2.95 -38.71 -21.55
N ASN A 386 1.95 -39.19 -22.29
CA ASN A 386 0.66 -38.49 -22.43
C ASN A 386 -0.33 -38.91 -21.33
N LEU A 387 -1.06 -37.94 -20.81
CA LEU A 387 -2.15 -38.07 -19.85
C LEU A 387 -3.39 -37.34 -20.38
N THR A 388 -4.56 -37.88 -20.07
CA THR A 388 -5.86 -37.27 -20.33
C THR A 388 -6.61 -37.19 -19.01
N LYS A 389 -7.08 -36.00 -18.62
CA LYS A 389 -7.82 -35.78 -17.38
C LYS A 389 -8.95 -34.76 -17.56
N LYS A 390 -9.97 -34.86 -16.71
CA LYS A 390 -11.05 -33.87 -16.61
C LYS A 390 -10.74 -32.82 -15.55
N LEU A 391 -11.34 -31.65 -15.74
CA LEU A 391 -11.38 -30.56 -14.79
C LEU A 391 -12.26 -30.96 -13.58
N ASP A 392 -11.88 -30.48 -12.40
CA ASP A 392 -12.70 -30.56 -11.18
C ASP A 392 -13.69 -29.39 -11.07
N GLU A 393 -14.44 -29.34 -9.97
CA GLU A 393 -15.42 -28.26 -9.69
C GLU A 393 -14.78 -26.87 -9.56
N HIS A 394 -13.46 -26.79 -9.39
CA HIS A 394 -12.66 -25.56 -9.28
C HIS A 394 -11.86 -25.27 -10.56
N GLY A 395 -12.15 -25.96 -11.67
CA GLY A 395 -11.45 -25.75 -12.94
C GLY A 395 -9.98 -26.20 -12.92
N MET A 396 -9.62 -27.11 -12.01
CA MET A 396 -8.25 -27.60 -11.85
C MET A 396 -8.09 -29.06 -12.26
N VAL A 397 -6.85 -29.44 -12.57
CA VAL A 397 -6.41 -30.83 -12.73
C VAL A 397 -5.21 -31.08 -11.82
N GLN A 398 -5.37 -31.91 -10.79
CA GLN A 398 -4.25 -32.38 -9.98
C GLN A 398 -3.37 -33.35 -10.79
N LEU A 399 -2.08 -33.06 -10.86
CA LEU A 399 -1.05 -33.85 -11.52
C LEU A 399 -0.11 -34.42 -10.46
N ASP A 400 -0.10 -35.74 -10.34
CA ASP A 400 0.72 -36.46 -9.36
C ASP A 400 1.85 -37.18 -10.10
N PHE A 401 3.07 -36.71 -9.89
CA PHE A 401 4.29 -37.22 -10.51
C PHE A 401 5.15 -37.95 -9.48
N TYR A 402 5.85 -38.99 -9.94
CA TYR A 402 6.84 -39.75 -9.15
C TYR A 402 8.17 -39.71 -9.91
N PRO A 403 9.04 -38.72 -9.65
CA PRO A 403 10.28 -38.56 -10.38
C PRO A 403 11.26 -39.69 -10.06
N PRO A 404 11.84 -40.37 -11.07
CA PRO A 404 12.75 -41.48 -10.83
C PRO A 404 14.07 -40.99 -10.22
N LYS A 405 14.66 -41.78 -9.32
CA LYS A 405 16.06 -41.56 -8.91
C LYS A 405 16.99 -41.87 -10.07
N SER A 406 17.65 -40.84 -10.60
CA SER A 406 18.71 -40.98 -11.62
C SER A 406 19.87 -41.81 -11.06
N LYS A 407 20.44 -42.70 -11.88
CA LYS A 407 21.56 -43.59 -11.48
C LYS A 407 22.93 -43.03 -11.81
N ASP A 408 23.00 -42.12 -12.78
CA ASP A 408 24.25 -41.66 -13.40
C ASP A 408 24.60 -40.22 -13.00
N ASN A 409 23.97 -39.70 -11.92
CA ASN A 409 24.02 -38.32 -11.44
C ASN A 409 23.61 -37.23 -12.46
N ILE A 410 23.11 -37.61 -13.64
CA ILE A 410 22.53 -36.67 -14.61
C ILE A 410 21.14 -36.26 -14.11
N SER A 411 20.98 -34.98 -13.77
CA SER A 411 19.70 -34.34 -13.46
C SER A 411 19.01 -33.86 -14.74
N PHE A 412 17.74 -34.24 -14.93
CA PHE A 412 16.89 -33.69 -15.98
C PHE A 412 15.70 -32.96 -15.35
N PRO A 413 15.30 -31.78 -15.86
CA PRO A 413 14.11 -31.11 -15.35
C PRO A 413 12.84 -31.83 -15.81
N LEU A 414 11.75 -31.63 -15.06
CA LEU A 414 10.40 -32.04 -15.43
C LEU A 414 9.80 -30.97 -16.33
N ASN A 415 9.65 -31.30 -17.61
CA ASN A 415 8.95 -30.49 -18.60
C ASN A 415 7.48 -30.92 -18.66
N ILE A 416 6.57 -29.95 -18.78
CA ILE A 416 5.12 -30.17 -18.90
C ILE A 416 4.57 -29.26 -19.98
N GLU A 417 3.83 -29.84 -20.92
CA GLU A 417 2.98 -29.14 -21.88
C GLU A 417 1.53 -29.58 -21.69
N ALA A 418 0.58 -28.70 -22.02
CA ALA A 418 -0.83 -29.06 -21.99
C ALA A 418 -1.62 -28.42 -23.13
N GLN A 419 -2.76 -29.02 -23.45
CA GLN A 419 -3.71 -28.54 -24.44
C GLN A 419 -5.15 -28.72 -23.92
N TYR A 420 -5.93 -27.65 -24.06
CA TYR A 420 -7.38 -27.64 -23.84
C TYR A 420 -8.06 -26.95 -25.01
N LEU A 421 -8.86 -27.69 -25.78
CA LEU A 421 -9.49 -27.21 -27.02
C LEU A 421 -8.45 -26.58 -27.97
N ASN A 422 -8.50 -25.26 -28.15
CA ASN A 422 -7.61 -24.48 -29.01
C ASN A 422 -6.56 -23.66 -28.24
N LEU A 423 -6.44 -23.85 -26.92
CA LEU A 423 -5.36 -23.32 -26.09
C LEU A 423 -4.32 -24.42 -25.87
N HIS A 424 -3.04 -24.11 -26.05
CA HIS A 424 -1.92 -25.03 -25.87
C HIS A 424 -0.73 -24.25 -25.32
N GLU A 425 -0.23 -24.66 -24.17
CA GLU A 425 0.76 -23.92 -23.39
C GLU A 425 1.95 -24.80 -22.97
N TRP A 426 3.12 -24.17 -22.89
CA TRP A 426 4.40 -24.76 -22.52
C TRP A 426 4.86 -24.17 -21.19
N PHE A 427 4.92 -24.97 -20.13
CA PHE A 427 5.22 -24.43 -18.80
C PHE A 427 6.72 -24.40 -18.49
N PRO A 428 7.17 -23.47 -17.64
CA PRO A 428 8.54 -23.44 -17.14
C PRO A 428 8.96 -24.78 -16.54
N SER A 429 10.13 -25.27 -16.95
CA SER A 429 10.67 -26.57 -16.55
C SER A 429 10.94 -26.62 -15.05
N THR A 430 10.35 -27.58 -14.32
CA THR A 430 10.59 -27.74 -12.87
C THR A 430 11.93 -28.43 -12.65
N SER A 431 12.81 -27.85 -11.84
CA SER A 431 14.18 -28.36 -11.63
C SER A 431 14.21 -29.54 -10.65
N GLN A 432 15.34 -30.26 -10.60
CA GLN A 432 15.57 -31.29 -9.58
C GLN A 432 16.24 -30.67 -8.34
N ALA A 433 15.81 -31.06 -7.14
CA ALA A 433 16.57 -30.78 -5.91
C ALA A 433 17.89 -31.58 -5.88
N MET A 434 18.91 -31.03 -5.23
CA MET A 434 20.27 -31.58 -5.18
C MET A 434 20.66 -32.01 -3.76
N SER A 435 21.13 -33.25 -3.64
CA SER A 435 21.74 -33.87 -2.45
C SER A 435 22.96 -34.67 -2.89
N VAL A 436 23.97 -34.77 -2.03
CA VAL A 436 25.19 -35.54 -2.30
C VAL A 436 24.94 -37.05 -2.16
N SER A 437 24.10 -37.48 -1.21
CA SER A 437 23.67 -38.90 -1.13
C SER A 437 22.49 -39.25 -2.06
N ASN A 438 21.92 -38.28 -2.78
CA ASN A 438 20.70 -38.42 -3.58
C ASN A 438 19.50 -38.89 -2.72
N GLU A 439 19.43 -38.43 -1.47
CA GLU A 439 18.35 -38.70 -0.52
C GLU A 439 17.70 -37.37 -0.07
N TYR A 440 16.40 -37.40 0.24
CA TYR A 440 15.61 -36.18 0.43
C TYR A 440 14.63 -36.29 1.60
N VAL A 441 14.24 -35.14 2.15
CA VAL A 441 13.12 -34.95 3.09
C VAL A 441 12.13 -33.99 2.43
N GLN A 442 10.82 -34.21 2.64
CA GLN A 442 9.73 -33.40 2.11
C GLN A 442 8.69 -33.12 3.21
N ALA A 443 8.38 -31.85 3.47
CA ALA A 443 7.26 -31.44 4.30
C ALA A 443 5.97 -31.29 3.47
N ILE A 444 4.83 -31.68 4.04
CA ILE A 444 3.51 -31.58 3.41
C ILE A 444 2.49 -31.18 4.49
N LEU A 445 1.74 -30.08 4.31
CA LEU A 445 0.65 -29.76 5.22
C LEU A 445 -0.59 -30.64 4.95
N LYS A 446 -1.23 -31.14 6.01
CA LYS A 446 -2.53 -31.82 5.96
C LYS A 446 -3.73 -30.92 6.27
N THR A 447 -3.55 -29.86 7.05
CA THR A 447 -4.60 -28.91 7.43
C THR A 447 -4.99 -27.99 6.27
N GLU A 448 -6.24 -28.07 5.79
CA GLU A 448 -6.67 -27.32 4.60
C GLU A 448 -6.83 -25.81 4.82
N LYS A 449 -7.21 -25.39 6.03
CA LYS A 449 -7.46 -23.99 6.40
C LYS A 449 -6.83 -23.65 7.76
N PRO A 450 -5.54 -23.25 7.78
CA PRO A 450 -4.87 -22.80 8.99
C PRO A 450 -5.43 -21.47 9.51
N MET A 451 -5.59 -21.36 10.82
CA MET A 451 -6.16 -20.20 11.49
C MET A 451 -5.47 -19.97 12.84
N VAL A 452 -5.36 -18.72 13.26
CA VAL A 452 -4.81 -18.38 14.58
C VAL A 452 -5.64 -19.04 15.69
N ASN A 453 -4.95 -19.70 16.62
CA ASN A 453 -5.44 -20.56 17.70
C ASN A 453 -5.99 -21.95 17.28
N SER A 454 -5.74 -22.44 16.06
CA SER A 454 -6.00 -23.85 15.69
C SER A 454 -4.72 -24.70 15.65
N TYR A 455 -4.86 -26.02 15.73
CA TYR A 455 -3.75 -26.96 15.51
C TYR A 455 -3.51 -27.19 14.00
N VAL A 456 -2.24 -27.14 13.61
CA VAL A 456 -1.77 -27.31 12.23
C VAL A 456 -0.97 -28.61 12.14
N GLU A 457 -1.28 -29.49 11.19
CA GLU A 457 -0.69 -30.84 11.08
C GLU A 457 0.19 -30.99 9.83
N ILE A 458 1.47 -31.25 10.07
CA ILE A 458 2.52 -31.43 9.06
C ILE A 458 2.84 -32.93 8.96
N GLU A 459 2.85 -33.48 7.75
CA GLU A 459 3.46 -34.77 7.42
C GLU A 459 4.88 -34.54 6.87
N VAL A 460 5.82 -35.39 7.25
CA VAL A 460 7.19 -35.39 6.74
C VAL A 460 7.48 -36.76 6.13
N ASN A 461 7.82 -36.77 4.85
CA ASN A 461 8.23 -37.96 4.09
C ASN A 461 9.72 -37.88 3.76
N SER A 462 10.41 -39.02 3.72
CA SER A 462 11.80 -39.12 3.29
C SER A 462 12.04 -40.37 2.45
N THR A 463 13.04 -40.30 1.58
CA THR A 463 13.54 -41.46 0.82
C THR A 463 14.50 -42.34 1.62
N ALA A 464 15.00 -41.85 2.77
CA ALA A 464 15.87 -42.57 3.69
C ALA A 464 15.16 -42.88 5.02
N PRO A 465 15.55 -43.93 5.76
CA PRO A 465 15.01 -44.21 7.09
C PRO A 465 15.43 -43.12 8.09
N LEU A 466 14.44 -42.50 8.73
CA LEU A 466 14.64 -41.43 9.71
C LEU A 466 14.68 -42.00 11.13
N LYS A 467 15.79 -41.80 11.85
CA LYS A 467 15.86 -42.08 13.29
C LYS A 467 15.07 -41.05 14.09
N TYR A 468 15.17 -39.80 13.67
CA TYR A 468 14.51 -38.63 14.24
C TYR A 468 14.29 -37.59 13.13
N ILE A 469 13.49 -36.56 13.40
CA ILE A 469 13.40 -35.34 12.59
C ILE A 469 13.43 -34.15 13.55
N ASN A 470 14.14 -33.08 13.18
CA ASN A 470 14.08 -31.79 13.86
C ASN A 470 13.13 -30.88 13.08
N TYR A 471 12.38 -30.04 13.78
CA TYR A 471 11.54 -29.01 13.17
C TYR A 471 11.69 -27.67 13.91
N GLU A 472 11.51 -26.58 13.17
CA GLU A 472 11.58 -25.21 13.65
C GLU A 472 10.48 -24.39 12.96
N ILE A 473 9.84 -23.48 13.70
CA ILE A 473 8.69 -22.70 13.23
C ILE A 473 8.95 -21.22 13.50
N LEU A 474 9.03 -20.43 12.44
CA LEU A 474 9.25 -18.99 12.49
C LEU A 474 7.98 -18.21 12.17
N GLY A 475 7.96 -16.94 12.59
CA GLY A 475 7.03 -15.94 12.09
C GLY A 475 7.49 -14.53 12.45
N ARG A 476 7.31 -13.58 11.54
CA ARG A 476 7.81 -12.18 11.68
C ARG A 476 9.34 -12.12 11.87
N GLY A 477 10.05 -13.08 11.28
CA GLY A 477 11.51 -13.20 11.32
C GLY A 477 12.12 -13.57 12.67
N ASP A 478 11.42 -14.34 13.52
CA ASP A 478 11.97 -14.92 14.77
C ASP A 478 11.50 -16.38 14.97
N ILE A 479 12.25 -17.20 15.73
CA ILE A 479 11.94 -18.63 15.97
C ILE A 479 10.97 -18.75 17.15
N LEU A 480 9.75 -19.24 16.91
CA LEU A 480 8.66 -19.24 17.88
C LEU A 480 8.39 -20.61 18.53
N ASP A 481 8.65 -21.70 17.80
CA ASP A 481 8.56 -23.08 18.29
C ASP A 481 9.62 -23.96 17.59
N ALA A 482 10.11 -25.00 18.26
CA ALA A 482 11.14 -25.90 17.74
C ALA A 482 11.23 -27.18 18.58
N GLY A 483 11.56 -28.31 17.95
CA GLY A 483 11.68 -29.59 18.64
C GLY A 483 12.26 -30.72 17.81
N SER A 484 12.51 -31.85 18.48
CA SER A 484 12.90 -33.12 17.85
C SER A 484 11.83 -34.18 18.07
N ILE A 485 11.64 -35.05 17.08
CA ILE A 485 10.66 -36.13 17.11
C ILE A 485 11.39 -37.43 16.77
N TYR A 486 11.24 -38.47 17.59
CA TYR A 486 11.86 -39.77 17.36
C TYR A 486 10.99 -40.63 16.42
N VAL A 487 11.57 -41.10 15.31
CA VAL A 487 10.84 -41.65 14.15
C VAL A 487 11.04 -43.17 13.99
N GLN A 488 12.03 -43.77 14.66
CA GLN A 488 12.27 -45.23 14.71
C GLN A 488 12.55 -45.88 13.33
N ASP A 489 13.46 -45.28 12.55
CA ASP A 489 13.93 -45.77 11.24
C ASP A 489 12.80 -45.92 10.19
N LYS A 490 11.76 -45.09 10.29
CA LYS A 490 10.64 -45.01 9.34
C LYS A 490 10.86 -43.93 8.27
N TYR A 491 10.16 -44.07 7.15
CA TYR A 491 10.21 -43.13 6.01
C TYR A 491 9.20 -41.98 6.10
N THR A 492 8.19 -42.10 6.98
CA THR A 492 7.12 -41.10 7.15
C THR A 492 6.85 -40.87 8.63
N THR A 493 6.58 -39.62 9.00
CA THR A 493 6.10 -39.19 10.32
C THR A 493 5.14 -38.00 10.18
N SER A 494 4.39 -37.65 11.22
CA SER A 494 3.62 -36.41 11.27
C SER A 494 3.66 -35.76 12.65
N PHE A 495 3.44 -34.45 12.70
CA PHE A 495 3.43 -33.66 13.93
C PHE A 495 2.41 -32.53 13.88
N LYS A 496 2.08 -31.98 15.04
CA LYS A 496 1.11 -30.89 15.17
C LYS A 496 1.65 -29.79 16.07
N PHE A 497 1.50 -28.55 15.65
CA PHE A 497 1.79 -27.36 16.44
C PHE A 497 0.53 -26.50 16.60
N LEU A 498 0.51 -25.62 17.59
CA LEU A 498 -0.57 -24.66 17.79
C LEU A 498 -0.21 -23.36 17.06
N ALA A 499 -0.99 -22.97 16.05
CA ALA A 499 -0.78 -21.71 15.35
C ALA A 499 -1.09 -20.53 16.29
N THR A 500 -0.07 -19.77 16.67
CA THR A 500 -0.22 -18.60 17.56
C THR A 500 -0.34 -17.30 16.77
N TYR A 501 -0.81 -16.24 17.41
CA TYR A 501 -0.93 -14.92 16.77
C TYR A 501 0.40 -14.37 16.22
N VAL A 502 1.52 -14.64 16.89
CA VAL A 502 2.84 -14.13 16.48
C VAL A 502 3.33 -14.80 15.19
N MET A 503 2.83 -16.01 14.89
CA MET A 503 3.10 -16.73 13.65
C MET A 503 2.32 -16.18 12.43
N ALA A 504 1.29 -15.34 12.62
CA ALA A 504 0.56 -14.73 11.51
C ALA A 504 1.27 -13.46 11.02
N PRO A 505 1.21 -13.09 9.72
CA PRO A 505 0.37 -13.67 8.67
C PRO A 505 0.90 -14.97 8.06
N ILE A 506 2.20 -15.21 8.06
CA ILE A 506 2.83 -16.40 7.46
C ILE A 506 3.80 -17.01 8.46
N ALA A 507 3.70 -18.33 8.66
CA ALA A 507 4.58 -19.11 9.51
C ALA A 507 5.48 -20.01 8.66
N HIS A 508 6.81 -19.84 8.77
CA HIS A 508 7.78 -20.65 8.03
C HIS A 508 8.15 -21.89 8.86
N VAL A 509 7.78 -23.08 8.39
CA VAL A 509 8.11 -24.37 9.02
C VAL A 509 9.33 -24.97 8.31
N ILE A 510 10.43 -25.12 9.03
CA ILE A 510 11.63 -25.84 8.59
C ILE A 510 11.59 -27.25 9.18
N VAL A 511 11.94 -28.28 8.41
CA VAL A 511 12.21 -29.64 8.91
C VAL A 511 13.58 -30.10 8.41
N TYR A 512 14.38 -30.76 9.26
CA TYR A 512 15.68 -31.28 8.86
C TYR A 512 16.10 -32.55 9.61
N TYR A 513 16.98 -33.32 8.97
CA TYR A 513 17.60 -34.54 9.48
C TYR A 513 19.10 -34.51 9.21
N VAL A 514 19.92 -34.68 10.26
CA VAL A 514 21.36 -34.89 10.11
C VAL A 514 21.62 -36.40 10.07
N ARG A 515 22.14 -36.87 8.93
CA ARG A 515 22.41 -38.29 8.67
C ARG A 515 23.64 -38.78 9.44
N THR A 516 23.83 -40.09 9.48
CA THR A 516 25.01 -40.74 10.09
C THR A 516 26.32 -40.53 9.31
N ASP A 517 26.25 -40.02 8.09
CA ASP A 517 27.39 -39.58 7.27
C ASP A 517 27.53 -38.05 7.24
N GLY A 518 26.81 -37.34 8.12
CA GLY A 518 26.94 -35.90 8.35
C GLY A 518 26.22 -35.00 7.35
N GLU A 519 25.65 -35.51 6.26
CA GLU A 519 24.83 -34.68 5.35
C GLU A 519 23.54 -34.23 6.04
N VAL A 520 23.24 -32.92 5.94
CA VAL A 520 22.02 -32.29 6.43
C VAL A 520 20.98 -32.29 5.32
N LEU A 521 19.92 -33.08 5.46
CA LEU A 521 18.75 -33.04 4.59
C LEU A 521 17.71 -32.10 5.19
N ALA A 522 17.21 -31.12 4.43
CA ALA A 522 16.29 -30.10 4.92
C ALA A 522 15.12 -29.82 3.95
N ASP A 523 14.04 -29.24 4.48
CA ASP A 523 12.94 -28.66 3.71
C ASP A 523 12.28 -27.47 4.44
N SER A 524 11.57 -26.63 3.68
CA SER A 524 10.83 -25.45 4.16
C SER A 524 9.42 -25.40 3.62
N LEU A 525 8.45 -24.95 4.44
CA LEU A 525 7.03 -24.90 4.11
C LEU A 525 6.35 -23.65 4.71
N ASP A 526 5.65 -22.85 3.90
CA ASP A 526 5.00 -21.60 4.33
C ASP A 526 3.51 -21.79 4.66
N VAL A 527 3.14 -21.65 5.93
CA VAL A 527 1.76 -21.76 6.41
C VAL A 527 1.14 -20.37 6.58
N GLU A 528 0.30 -19.96 5.62
CA GLU A 528 -0.53 -18.74 5.74
C GLU A 528 -1.60 -18.92 6.83
N LEU A 529 -1.78 -17.90 7.69
CA LEU A 529 -2.66 -17.95 8.84
C LEU A 529 -3.77 -16.90 8.79
N THR A 530 -5.02 -17.38 8.72
CA THR A 530 -6.21 -16.53 8.83
C THR A 530 -6.46 -16.04 10.26
N GLY A 531 -7.02 -14.83 10.41
CA GLY A 531 -7.29 -14.21 11.72
C GLY A 531 -6.17 -13.28 12.24
N VAL A 532 -5.63 -12.42 11.36
CA VAL A 532 -4.45 -11.58 11.63
C VAL A 532 -4.71 -10.42 12.61
N LEU A 533 -5.97 -10.09 12.93
CA LEU A 533 -6.33 -9.09 13.94
C LEU A 533 -6.97 -9.75 15.18
N GLN A 534 -6.45 -9.45 16.36
CA GLN A 534 -7.00 -9.95 17.64
C GLN A 534 -8.15 -9.10 18.19
N ASN A 535 -8.33 -7.88 17.71
CA ASN A 535 -9.40 -6.97 18.09
C ASN A 535 -10.33 -6.71 16.89
N HIS A 536 -11.53 -6.22 17.17
CA HIS A 536 -12.54 -5.93 16.15
C HIS A 536 -13.25 -4.61 16.47
N VAL A 537 -13.91 -4.04 15.46
CA VAL A 537 -14.89 -2.97 15.65
C VAL A 537 -16.00 -3.05 14.61
N ASP A 538 -17.25 -2.89 15.04
CA ASP A 538 -18.43 -2.80 14.17
C ASP A 538 -19.30 -1.60 14.56
N ILE A 539 -19.92 -0.95 13.57
CA ILE A 539 -20.84 0.17 13.74
C ILE A 539 -22.22 -0.27 13.26
N LYS A 540 -23.23 -0.14 14.12
CA LYS A 540 -24.63 -0.33 13.74
C LYS A 540 -25.36 1.00 13.77
N ILE A 541 -25.88 1.40 12.62
CA ILE A 541 -26.56 2.68 12.38
C ILE A 541 -28.06 2.45 12.50
N THR A 542 -28.78 3.26 13.27
CA THR A 542 -30.24 3.17 13.38
C THR A 542 -30.88 4.57 13.47
N PRO A 543 -31.80 4.92 12.55
CA PRO A 543 -32.12 4.25 11.28
C PRO A 543 -31.06 4.49 10.19
N GLY A 544 -31.11 3.74 9.09
CA GLY A 544 -30.14 3.82 7.97
C GLY A 544 -30.44 4.87 6.89
N GLU A 545 -31.65 5.47 6.90
CA GLU A 545 -32.03 6.61 6.07
C GLU A 545 -32.76 7.65 6.94
N VAL A 546 -32.42 8.93 6.77
CA VAL A 546 -32.92 10.07 7.58
C VAL A 546 -33.06 11.35 6.76
N MET A 547 -33.78 12.33 7.30
CA MET A 547 -33.81 13.69 6.80
C MET A 547 -32.64 14.56 7.34
N PRO A 548 -32.24 15.61 6.59
CA PRO A 548 -31.33 16.64 7.08
C PRO A 548 -31.68 17.19 8.47
N GLY A 549 -30.75 17.14 9.43
CA GLY A 549 -30.94 17.65 10.80
C GLY A 549 -31.70 16.72 11.75
N GLU A 550 -31.92 15.47 11.38
CA GLU A 550 -32.41 14.44 12.31
C GLU A 550 -31.28 13.88 13.18
N ASN A 551 -31.65 13.23 14.29
CA ASN A 551 -30.72 12.56 15.19
C ASN A 551 -30.63 11.06 14.85
N VAL A 552 -29.44 10.57 14.53
CA VAL A 552 -29.16 9.15 14.34
C VAL A 552 -28.51 8.57 15.60
N ASN A 553 -28.79 7.30 15.86
CA ASN A 553 -28.10 6.53 16.88
C ASN A 553 -27.05 5.60 16.25
N LEU A 554 -25.84 5.63 16.79
CA LEU A 554 -24.72 4.79 16.38
C LEU A 554 -24.35 3.88 17.56
N MET A 555 -24.59 2.58 17.42
CA MET A 555 -24.14 1.58 18.39
C MET A 555 -22.82 0.99 17.91
N ILE A 556 -21.73 1.29 18.61
CA ILE A 556 -20.40 0.80 18.29
C ILE A 556 -20.08 -0.38 19.21
N SER A 557 -19.57 -1.47 18.63
CA SER A 557 -19.17 -2.69 19.35
C SER A 557 -17.68 -3.00 19.11
N ALA A 558 -16.92 -3.24 20.17
CA ALA A 558 -15.50 -3.61 20.16
C ALA A 558 -15.16 -4.44 21.42
N LYS A 559 -13.90 -4.84 21.63
CA LYS A 559 -13.52 -5.44 22.91
C LYS A 559 -13.58 -4.44 24.07
N PRO A 560 -13.94 -4.85 25.31
CA PRO A 560 -13.99 -3.97 26.48
C PRO A 560 -12.71 -3.15 26.68
N ASN A 561 -12.86 -1.91 27.10
CA ASN A 561 -11.79 -0.95 27.35
C ASN A 561 -10.85 -0.72 26.15
N SER A 562 -11.30 -0.98 24.92
CA SER A 562 -10.59 -0.54 23.72
C SER A 562 -10.80 0.95 23.50
N PHE A 563 -9.75 1.66 23.13
CA PHE A 563 -9.87 2.94 22.42
C PHE A 563 -10.56 2.70 21.06
N ILE A 564 -11.37 3.65 20.60
CA ILE A 564 -12.04 3.61 19.30
C ILE A 564 -11.86 4.98 18.60
N GLY A 565 -11.25 4.96 17.42
CA GLY A 565 -11.22 6.11 16.52
C GLY A 565 -12.34 6.03 15.50
N LEU A 566 -13.32 6.94 15.58
CA LEU A 566 -14.38 7.07 14.58
C LEU A 566 -14.01 8.08 13.50
N LEU A 567 -14.42 7.77 12.27
CA LEU A 567 -14.34 8.62 11.07
C LEU A 567 -15.69 8.57 10.33
N GLY A 568 -16.15 9.71 9.83
CA GLY A 568 -17.37 9.83 9.04
C GLY A 568 -17.29 10.96 8.04
N VAL A 569 -17.32 10.64 6.75
CA VAL A 569 -17.01 11.54 5.62
C VAL A 569 -18.13 11.52 4.58
N ASP A 570 -18.36 12.62 3.88
CA ASP A 570 -19.29 12.67 2.76
C ASP A 570 -18.74 11.82 1.59
N GLN A 571 -19.59 10.96 0.99
CA GLN A 571 -19.24 10.20 -0.22
C GLN A 571 -18.66 11.08 -1.34
N ARG A 572 -19.08 12.35 -1.43
CA ARG A 572 -18.54 13.32 -2.40
C ARG A 572 -17.04 13.60 -2.23
N SER A 573 -16.51 13.57 -1.00
CA SER A 573 -15.08 13.74 -0.78
C SER A 573 -14.30 12.50 -1.20
N LEU A 574 -14.86 11.30 -0.97
CA LEU A 574 -14.24 10.03 -1.35
C LEU A 574 -14.24 9.81 -2.87
N LEU A 575 -15.22 10.39 -3.58
CA LEU A 575 -15.27 10.42 -5.05
C LEU A 575 -14.20 11.34 -5.67
N LEU A 576 -13.74 12.37 -4.95
CA LEU A 576 -12.61 13.20 -5.38
C LEU A 576 -11.27 12.51 -5.12
N LYS A 577 -11.08 11.99 -3.90
CA LYS A 577 -9.85 11.28 -3.53
C LYS A 577 -10.05 10.36 -2.32
N SER A 578 -9.50 9.16 -2.41
CA SER A 578 -9.53 8.13 -1.35
C SER A 578 -8.13 7.93 -0.72
N GLY A 579 -8.00 6.95 0.18
CA GLY A 579 -6.71 6.57 0.79
C GLY A 579 -6.33 7.30 2.09
N ASN A 580 -7.24 8.12 2.65
CA ASN A 580 -7.05 8.82 3.93
C ASN A 580 -7.12 7.89 5.15
N ASP A 581 -7.91 6.82 5.05
CA ASP A 581 -8.09 5.81 6.11
C ASP A 581 -7.02 4.70 6.05
N ILE A 582 -7.11 3.74 6.97
CA ILE A 582 -6.25 2.54 7.10
C ILE A 582 -7.01 1.33 6.55
N SER A 583 -6.42 0.60 5.59
CA SER A 583 -7.00 -0.67 5.09
C SER A 583 -6.41 -1.89 5.79
N TYR A 584 -7.11 -3.02 5.72
CA TYR A 584 -6.59 -4.31 6.21
C TYR A 584 -5.29 -4.70 5.51
N ASP A 585 -5.20 -4.44 4.21
CA ASP A 585 -4.08 -4.80 3.33
C ASP A 585 -2.81 -4.00 3.68
N GLN A 586 -2.98 -2.72 4.06
CA GLN A 586 -1.89 -1.91 4.61
C GLN A 586 -1.32 -2.52 5.90
N VAL A 587 -2.18 -3.06 6.78
CA VAL A 587 -1.74 -3.74 8.01
C VAL A 587 -1.12 -5.10 7.72
N TYR A 588 -1.66 -5.83 6.74
CA TYR A 588 -1.15 -7.13 6.29
C TYR A 588 0.27 -7.02 5.71
N LYS A 589 0.48 -6.10 4.76
CA LYS A 589 1.80 -5.81 4.18
C LYS A 589 2.78 -5.27 5.20
N GLU A 590 2.35 -4.35 6.07
CA GLU A 590 3.19 -3.82 7.14
C GLU A 590 3.67 -4.95 8.08
N LEU A 591 2.83 -5.95 8.38
CA LEU A 591 3.25 -7.14 9.11
C LEU A 591 4.22 -8.04 8.32
N GLN A 592 4.02 -8.22 7.02
CA GLN A 592 4.96 -8.98 6.17
C GLN A 592 6.36 -8.35 6.16
N THR A 593 6.50 -7.03 6.28
CA THR A 593 7.83 -6.37 6.36
C THR A 593 8.61 -6.62 7.67
N TYR A 594 8.04 -7.32 8.65
CA TYR A 594 8.82 -7.90 9.75
C TYR A 594 9.47 -9.24 9.38
N ASP A 595 9.01 -9.93 8.34
CA ASP A 595 9.76 -11.07 7.83
C ASP A 595 10.87 -10.65 6.86
N LYS A 596 11.85 -11.53 6.72
CA LYS A 596 13.06 -11.39 5.90
C LYS A 596 13.29 -12.61 5.01
N ALA A 597 12.41 -13.61 5.10
CA ALA A 597 12.37 -14.75 4.21
C ALA A 597 11.95 -14.35 2.77
N GLU A 598 12.63 -14.84 1.74
CA GLU A 598 12.41 -14.49 0.32
C GLU A 598 10.97 -14.78 -0.15
N ALA A 599 10.20 -13.74 -0.48
CA ALA A 599 8.76 -13.87 -0.77
C ALA A 599 8.43 -14.90 -1.85
N SER A 600 7.39 -15.72 -1.62
CA SER A 600 6.92 -16.71 -2.58
C SER A 600 6.43 -16.04 -3.88
N PRO A 601 6.78 -16.53 -5.08
CA PRO A 601 6.19 -16.08 -6.35
C PRO A 601 4.68 -16.28 -6.46
N HIS A 602 4.06 -16.98 -5.50
CA HIS A 602 2.65 -17.38 -5.49
C HIS A 602 1.90 -16.85 -4.24
N ALA A 603 2.38 -15.77 -3.59
CA ALA A 603 1.86 -15.25 -2.32
C ALA A 603 0.51 -14.49 -2.38
N ASP A 604 -0.26 -14.63 -3.45
CA ASP A 604 -1.59 -14.04 -3.60
C ASP A 604 -2.68 -15.07 -3.24
N GLY A 605 -3.55 -14.72 -2.28
CA GLY A 605 -4.31 -15.69 -1.48
C GLY A 605 -5.19 -16.68 -2.26
N PHE A 606 -4.82 -17.97 -2.22
CA PHE A 606 -5.36 -18.99 -3.11
C PHE A 606 -6.63 -19.68 -2.55
N PHE A 607 -7.84 -19.34 -3.04
CA PHE A 607 -9.14 -20.05 -2.81
C PHE A 607 -9.49 -20.52 -1.37
N GLY A 608 -8.82 -20.01 -0.33
CA GLY A 608 -8.90 -20.57 1.02
C GLY A 608 -8.25 -21.96 1.18
N ARG A 609 -7.19 -22.25 0.42
CA ARG A 609 -6.26 -23.38 0.59
C ARG A 609 -4.85 -22.85 0.32
N PRO A 610 -3.99 -22.62 1.33
CA PRO A 610 -2.62 -22.18 1.07
C PRO A 610 -1.90 -23.20 0.19
N LEU A 611 -1.19 -22.69 -0.83
CA LEU A 611 -0.37 -23.47 -1.74
C LEU A 611 1.07 -22.97 -1.62
N TRP A 612 1.97 -23.93 -1.48
CA TRP A 612 3.17 -23.78 -0.67
C TRP A 612 4.24 -22.88 -1.30
N ARG A 613 5.10 -22.29 -0.43
CA ARG A 613 6.39 -21.79 -0.89
C ARG A 613 7.09 -22.88 -1.71
N PRO A 614 7.75 -22.53 -2.82
CA PRO A 614 8.49 -23.51 -3.55
C PRO A 614 9.63 -24.09 -2.70
N GLY A 615 9.60 -25.41 -2.48
CA GLY A 615 10.63 -26.15 -1.78
C GLY A 615 12.01 -25.95 -2.42
N SER A 616 13.04 -25.88 -1.59
CA SER A 616 14.36 -25.39 -2.00
C SER A 616 15.18 -26.36 -2.86
N GLY A 617 16.08 -25.81 -3.67
CA GLY A 617 16.98 -26.58 -4.54
C GLY A 617 18.09 -27.31 -3.79
N THR A 618 18.62 -26.72 -2.72
CA THR A 618 19.64 -27.31 -1.84
C THR A 618 19.28 -27.16 -0.36
N ALA A 619 20.08 -27.76 0.52
CA ALA A 619 19.89 -27.64 1.97
C ALA A 619 20.24 -26.24 2.51
N ASP A 620 21.22 -25.53 1.95
CA ASP A 620 21.53 -24.16 2.39
C ASP A 620 20.48 -23.15 1.89
N ASP A 621 19.93 -23.35 0.68
CA ASP A 621 18.79 -22.58 0.18
C ASP A 621 17.62 -22.55 1.18
N VAL A 622 17.30 -23.69 1.83
CA VAL A 622 16.25 -23.79 2.86
C VAL A 622 16.46 -22.75 3.95
N PHE A 623 17.66 -22.70 4.53
CA PHE A 623 17.99 -21.82 5.65
C PHE A 623 18.13 -20.36 5.20
N GLN A 624 18.78 -20.09 4.06
CA GLN A 624 18.93 -18.73 3.55
C GLN A 624 17.59 -18.10 3.17
N LYS A 625 16.72 -18.83 2.45
CA LYS A 625 15.44 -18.31 1.93
C LYS A 625 14.38 -18.16 3.03
N THR A 626 14.45 -18.92 4.12
CA THR A 626 13.59 -18.75 5.30
C THR A 626 14.09 -17.69 6.29
N GLY A 627 15.18 -16.98 5.98
CA GLY A 627 15.65 -15.85 6.79
C GLY A 627 16.41 -16.26 8.06
N VAL A 628 16.94 -17.48 8.12
CA VAL A 628 17.75 -17.98 9.24
C VAL A 628 19.23 -18.14 8.87
N ILE A 629 20.07 -18.35 9.88
CA ILE A 629 21.44 -18.81 9.73
C ILE A 629 21.63 -20.15 10.44
N ILE A 630 22.18 -21.13 9.72
CA ILE A 630 22.67 -22.38 10.32
C ILE A 630 24.15 -22.27 10.72
N LEU A 631 24.47 -22.85 11.87
CA LEU A 631 25.80 -23.15 12.41
C LEU A 631 25.87 -24.65 12.75
N THR A 632 26.70 -25.40 12.03
CA THR A 632 26.83 -26.86 12.20
C THR A 632 28.23 -27.36 11.84
N ASN A 633 28.55 -28.60 12.22
CA ASN A 633 29.64 -29.41 11.68
C ASN A 633 29.17 -30.44 10.62
N GLY A 634 27.86 -30.60 10.39
CA GLY A 634 27.33 -31.37 9.27
C GLY A 634 27.61 -30.71 7.92
N TYR A 635 27.59 -31.50 6.84
CA TYR A 635 27.68 -31.00 5.48
C TYR A 635 26.31 -30.47 5.04
N VAL A 636 26.24 -29.15 4.80
CA VAL A 636 25.11 -28.49 4.16
C VAL A 636 25.51 -28.23 2.70
N HIS A 637 24.67 -28.63 1.75
CA HIS A 637 24.96 -28.41 0.33
C HIS A 637 24.60 -26.96 -0.07
N GLU A 638 25.58 -26.25 -0.65
CA GLU A 638 25.46 -24.87 -1.14
C GLU A 638 25.27 -24.83 -2.67
N ASN A 639 24.65 -23.76 -3.18
CA ASN A 639 24.46 -23.50 -4.61
C ASN A 639 24.87 -22.06 -4.97
N PHE A 640 25.36 -21.84 -6.19
CA PHE A 640 25.78 -20.53 -6.69
C PHE A 640 24.83 -20.04 -7.81
N PRO A 641 23.82 -19.22 -7.52
CA PRO A 641 22.87 -18.74 -8.52
C PRO A 641 23.47 -17.67 -9.43
N VAL A 642 23.10 -17.72 -10.72
CA VAL A 642 23.37 -16.64 -11.70
C VAL A 642 22.12 -15.76 -11.81
N LEU A 643 22.27 -14.46 -11.56
CA LEU A 643 21.16 -13.51 -11.49
C LEU A 643 20.71 -13.02 -12.87
N TYR A 644 19.38 -12.95 -13.07
CA TYR A 644 18.71 -12.15 -14.10
C TYR A 644 17.61 -11.29 -13.45
N TYR A 645 17.43 -10.07 -13.93
CA TYR A 645 16.52 -9.06 -13.36
C TYR A 645 15.26 -8.88 -14.23
N ARG A 646 14.06 -8.94 -13.62
CA ARG A 646 13.01 -7.90 -13.83
C ARG A 646 11.84 -7.91 -12.84
N ASN A 647 11.41 -6.69 -12.55
CA ASN A 647 10.22 -6.17 -11.85
C ASN A 647 8.86 -6.68 -12.45
N SER A 648 7.67 -6.61 -11.81
CA SER A 648 7.24 -6.26 -10.42
C SER A 648 5.69 -6.29 -10.27
N ILE A 649 5.16 -6.48 -9.04
CA ILE A 649 3.85 -5.98 -8.50
C ILE A 649 2.54 -6.61 -9.10
N GLU A 650 1.40 -6.76 -8.41
CA GLU A 650 1.00 -7.12 -7.02
C GLU A 650 -0.57 -7.17 -6.92
N ASP A 651 -1.15 -7.99 -6.02
CA ASP A 651 -2.43 -7.80 -5.27
C ASP A 651 -3.85 -8.16 -5.83
N VAL A 652 -4.40 -9.29 -5.31
CA VAL A 652 -5.71 -9.57 -4.62
C VAL A 652 -7.12 -9.10 -5.12
N MET A 653 -8.15 -9.98 -5.00
CA MET A 653 -9.37 -9.82 -4.12
C MET A 653 -10.74 -10.44 -4.57
N PHE A 654 -11.63 -10.66 -3.56
CA PHE A 654 -13.13 -10.76 -3.60
C PHE A 654 -13.80 -12.10 -4.08
N ALA A 655 -15.10 -12.42 -3.87
CA ALA A 655 -16.30 -11.58 -3.59
C ALA A 655 -17.58 -12.31 -3.02
N SER A 656 -18.47 -11.55 -2.36
CA SER A 656 -19.98 -11.61 -2.43
C SER A 656 -20.76 -12.84 -1.87
N ALA A 657 -22.11 -12.95 -1.74
CA ALA A 657 -23.34 -12.14 -2.00
C ALA A 657 -24.51 -12.62 -1.05
N GLY A 658 -25.79 -12.15 -0.99
CA GLY A 658 -26.51 -10.97 -1.53
C GLY A 658 -28.05 -11.20 -1.77
N GLY A 659 -28.98 -10.49 -1.09
CA GLY A 659 -30.46 -10.45 -1.36
C GLY A 659 -31.40 -10.60 -0.13
N PHE A 660 -32.71 -10.28 -0.10
CA PHE A 660 -33.66 -9.65 -1.08
C PHE A 660 -34.93 -9.01 -0.40
N SER A 661 -35.43 -7.89 -0.99
CA SER A 661 -36.75 -7.18 -0.97
C SER A 661 -37.91 -7.38 0.06
N GLY A 662 -38.56 -6.26 0.47
CA GLY A 662 -39.94 -6.15 1.04
C GLY A 662 -40.46 -4.68 1.12
N PRO A 663 -41.79 -4.35 1.23
CA PRO A 663 -42.31 -3.03 0.81
C PRO A 663 -43.14 -2.13 1.80
N ALA A 664 -43.10 -0.82 1.51
CA ALA A 664 -44.17 0.23 1.59
C ALA A 664 -44.85 0.69 2.92
N ALA A 665 -44.69 1.99 3.25
CA ALA A 665 -45.75 2.95 3.70
C ALA A 665 -45.17 4.39 3.86
N ALA A 666 -46.01 5.44 3.92
CA ALA A 666 -45.56 6.83 4.09
C ALA A 666 -46.50 7.69 4.98
N LEU A 667 -45.96 8.72 5.63
CA LEU A 667 -46.64 9.64 6.56
C LEU A 667 -46.19 11.11 6.33
N PRO A 668 -46.86 12.15 6.90
CA PRO A 668 -46.95 13.48 6.29
C PRO A 668 -45.75 14.43 6.54
N PRO A 669 -45.58 15.49 5.72
CA PRO A 669 -44.46 16.42 5.81
C PRO A 669 -44.54 17.38 7.01
N GLU A 670 -43.39 17.60 7.66
CA GLU A 670 -43.22 18.59 8.73
C GLU A 670 -42.81 19.98 8.20
N LYS A 671 -42.74 20.99 9.08
CA LYS A 671 -42.52 22.41 8.72
C LYS A 671 -41.10 22.67 8.19
N VAL A 672 -41.00 23.62 7.25
CA VAL A 672 -39.75 23.98 6.57
C VAL A 672 -38.71 24.54 7.54
N LYS A 673 -37.58 23.82 7.69
CA LYS A 673 -36.36 24.26 8.39
C LYS A 673 -35.32 24.73 7.37
N VAL A 674 -34.44 25.65 7.75
CA VAL A 674 -33.38 26.21 6.87
C VAL A 674 -32.09 25.39 6.99
N ARG A 675 -31.55 24.92 5.87
CA ARG A 675 -30.35 24.10 5.78
C ARG A 675 -29.09 24.97 5.62
N LYS A 676 -28.30 25.08 6.69
CA LYS A 676 -27.02 25.83 6.73
C LYS A 676 -25.73 25.00 6.93
N ASN A 677 -25.81 23.77 7.44
CA ASN A 677 -24.65 23.03 7.94
C ASN A 677 -24.18 21.99 6.92
N PHE A 678 -23.14 22.33 6.14
CA PHE A 678 -22.61 21.53 5.03
C PHE A 678 -21.10 21.23 5.20
N PRO A 679 -20.70 20.44 6.21
CA PRO A 679 -19.31 20.00 6.35
C PRO A 679 -18.97 18.92 5.31
N GLU A 680 -17.68 18.63 5.14
CA GLU A 680 -17.20 17.47 4.36
C GLU A 680 -16.88 16.27 5.27
N THR A 681 -16.55 16.53 6.53
CA THR A 681 -16.32 15.55 7.60
C THR A 681 -17.38 15.73 8.68
N TRP A 682 -18.19 14.70 8.94
CA TRP A 682 -19.23 14.72 9.99
C TRP A 682 -18.72 14.21 11.34
N LEU A 683 -17.95 13.12 11.34
CA LEU A 683 -17.44 12.50 12.57
C LEU A 683 -15.92 12.39 12.54
N TRP A 684 -15.29 13.00 13.54
CA TRP A 684 -13.89 12.78 13.89
C TRP A 684 -13.79 12.72 15.41
N GLN A 685 -14.24 11.61 15.99
CA GLN A 685 -14.40 11.47 17.45
C GLN A 685 -13.65 10.25 17.96
N THR A 686 -13.12 10.36 19.17
CA THR A 686 -12.42 9.30 19.90
C THR A 686 -13.29 8.87 21.07
N LEU A 687 -13.53 7.57 21.21
CA LEU A 687 -14.34 6.97 22.27
C LEU A 687 -13.55 5.87 22.97
N GLU A 688 -14.04 5.45 24.13
CA GLU A 688 -13.62 4.20 24.77
C GLU A 688 -14.80 3.22 24.76
N ALA A 689 -14.51 1.94 24.57
CA ALA A 689 -15.48 0.86 24.70
C ALA A 689 -15.75 0.63 26.19
N GLY A 690 -16.99 0.80 26.64
CA GLY A 690 -17.36 0.49 28.02
C GLY A 690 -17.13 -0.98 28.39
N TYR A 691 -17.23 -1.32 29.67
CA TYR A 691 -16.99 -2.68 30.21
C TYR A 691 -17.71 -3.82 29.47
N ASN A 692 -18.86 -3.52 28.83
CA ASN A 692 -19.65 -4.48 28.06
C ASN A 692 -19.25 -4.58 26.57
N GLY A 693 -18.14 -3.95 26.15
CA GLY A 693 -17.68 -3.88 24.76
C GLY A 693 -18.55 -3.04 23.83
N LYS A 694 -19.45 -2.21 24.38
CA LYS A 694 -20.43 -1.43 23.60
C LYS A 694 -20.52 0.00 24.09
N THR A 695 -20.58 0.93 23.14
CA THR A 695 -20.75 2.36 23.38
C THR A 695 -21.80 2.91 22.41
N GLU A 696 -22.71 3.74 22.92
CA GLU A 696 -23.82 4.33 22.16
C GLU A 696 -23.55 5.82 21.92
N LEU A 697 -23.68 6.27 20.68
CA LEU A 697 -23.38 7.63 20.26
C LEU A 697 -24.54 8.23 19.45
N ARG A 698 -25.29 9.12 20.09
CA ARG A 698 -26.33 9.93 19.43
C ARG A 698 -25.74 11.22 18.86
N ARG A 699 -25.97 11.47 17.56
CA ARG A 699 -25.51 12.67 16.84
C ARG A 699 -26.57 13.20 15.88
N GLU A 700 -26.61 14.52 15.76
CA GLU A 700 -27.35 15.20 14.69
C GLU A 700 -26.61 15.03 13.36
N VAL A 701 -27.36 14.79 12.29
CA VAL A 701 -26.83 14.51 10.95
C VAL A 701 -26.78 15.82 10.13
N PRO A 702 -25.71 16.10 9.37
CA PRO A 702 -25.57 17.39 8.69
C PRO A 702 -26.62 17.61 7.60
N HIS A 703 -26.69 18.84 7.08
CA HIS A 703 -27.76 19.25 6.18
C HIS A 703 -27.51 18.92 4.70
N SER A 704 -26.37 18.31 4.39
CA SER A 704 -26.03 17.73 3.07
C SER A 704 -27.00 16.59 2.70
N ILE A 705 -27.53 16.62 1.48
CA ILE A 705 -28.36 15.53 0.93
C ILE A 705 -27.43 14.59 0.16
N THR A 706 -26.74 13.76 0.93
CA THR A 706 -25.65 12.89 0.51
C THR A 706 -25.66 11.59 1.32
N SER A 707 -24.78 10.64 0.99
CA SER A 707 -24.55 9.48 1.85
C SER A 707 -23.25 9.67 2.62
N TRP A 708 -23.30 9.48 3.92
CA TRP A 708 -22.14 9.52 4.81
C TRP A 708 -21.55 8.13 4.92
N VAL A 709 -20.24 8.02 4.70
CA VAL A 709 -19.48 6.78 4.85
C VAL A 709 -18.79 6.82 6.21
N LEU A 710 -19.09 5.83 7.06
CA LEU A 710 -18.56 5.68 8.41
C LEU A 710 -17.58 4.53 8.48
N THR A 711 -16.43 4.78 9.10
CA THR A 711 -15.40 3.78 9.40
C THR A 711 -14.92 3.92 10.85
N ALA A 712 -14.28 2.87 11.34
CA ALA A 712 -13.66 2.87 12.66
C ALA A 712 -12.45 1.94 12.71
N PHE A 713 -11.54 2.27 13.62
CA PHE A 713 -10.53 1.35 14.15
C PHE A 713 -10.66 1.29 15.68
N SER A 714 -10.24 0.18 16.28
CA SER A 714 -10.12 0.00 17.72
C SER A 714 -8.68 -0.37 18.11
N VAL A 715 -8.22 0.06 19.29
CA VAL A 715 -6.89 -0.27 19.82
C VAL A 715 -7.05 -0.69 21.28
N ASN A 716 -6.37 -1.77 21.68
CA ASN A 716 -6.47 -2.35 23.02
C ASN A 716 -5.10 -2.86 23.47
N ASP A 717 -4.71 -2.61 24.72
CA ASP A 717 -3.37 -2.95 25.22
C ASP A 717 -3.07 -4.46 25.18
N ALA A 718 -4.09 -5.31 25.35
CA ALA A 718 -3.95 -6.77 25.33
C ALA A 718 -4.14 -7.37 23.93
N HIS A 719 -5.04 -6.81 23.12
CA HIS A 719 -5.50 -7.37 21.84
C HIS A 719 -5.14 -6.57 20.60
N GLY A 720 -4.45 -5.46 20.75
CA GLY A 720 -3.94 -4.63 19.67
C GLY A 720 -5.02 -3.96 18.81
N LEU A 721 -4.62 -3.67 17.58
CA LEU A 721 -5.45 -3.06 16.54
C LEU A 721 -6.59 -3.99 16.09
N GLY A 722 -7.75 -3.39 15.87
CA GLY A 722 -8.88 -3.94 15.15
C GLY A 722 -9.37 -2.92 14.13
N LEU A 723 -9.84 -3.40 12.98
CA LEU A 723 -10.44 -2.58 11.92
C LEU A 723 -11.91 -2.99 11.73
N ILE A 724 -12.70 -2.15 11.08
CA ILE A 724 -14.02 -2.51 10.57
C ILE A 724 -13.88 -3.27 9.24
N GLU A 725 -14.66 -4.34 9.07
CA GLU A 725 -14.62 -5.18 7.86
C GLU A 725 -15.15 -4.45 6.61
N GLU A 726 -16.23 -3.66 6.77
CA GLU A 726 -16.85 -2.89 5.69
C GLU A 726 -17.29 -1.49 6.16
N PRO A 727 -16.99 -0.42 5.41
CA PRO A 727 -17.51 0.93 5.69
C PRO A 727 -19.05 0.97 5.67
N ARG A 728 -19.66 1.51 6.72
CA ARG A 728 -21.12 1.59 6.87
C ARG A 728 -21.64 2.89 6.26
N LYS A 729 -22.78 2.84 5.54
CA LYS A 729 -23.34 4.01 4.84
C LYS A 729 -24.65 4.46 5.48
N LEU A 730 -24.74 5.75 5.82
CA LEU A 730 -25.96 6.44 6.24
C LEU A 730 -26.45 7.33 5.11
N LYS A 731 -27.69 7.16 4.65
CA LYS A 731 -28.27 7.95 3.56
C LYS A 731 -29.08 9.13 4.10
N VAL A 732 -28.78 10.35 3.63
CA VAL A 732 -29.56 11.55 3.96
C VAL A 732 -30.38 11.96 2.74
N PHE A 733 -31.70 12.00 2.88
CA PHE A 733 -32.60 12.27 1.76
C PHE A 733 -33.83 13.08 2.18
N LYS A 734 -34.32 13.91 1.24
CA LYS A 734 -35.55 14.67 1.37
C LYS A 734 -36.31 14.58 0.03
N PRO A 735 -37.62 14.28 -0.03
CA PRO A 735 -38.33 14.11 -1.30
C PRO A 735 -38.47 15.38 -2.15
N PHE A 736 -38.47 16.55 -1.52
CA PHE A 736 -38.49 17.86 -2.19
C PHE A 736 -37.43 18.76 -1.56
N PHE A 737 -36.48 19.25 -2.36
CA PHE A 737 -35.37 20.07 -1.89
C PHE A 737 -34.80 20.96 -2.99
N ILE A 738 -33.97 21.92 -2.60
CA ILE A 738 -33.17 22.72 -3.53
C ILE A 738 -31.68 22.43 -3.40
N SER A 739 -30.98 22.53 -4.52
CA SER A 739 -29.53 22.62 -4.60
C SER A 739 -29.17 23.96 -5.23
N VAL A 740 -28.26 24.70 -4.63
CA VAL A 740 -27.66 25.88 -5.26
C VAL A 740 -26.36 25.41 -5.90
N ASP A 741 -26.21 25.58 -7.21
CA ASP A 741 -24.91 25.35 -7.85
C ASP A 741 -24.08 26.63 -7.80
N LEU A 742 -22.83 26.50 -7.35
CA LEU A 742 -21.91 27.59 -7.11
C LEU A 742 -20.51 27.26 -7.68
N PRO A 743 -19.81 28.24 -8.26
CA PRO A 743 -18.37 28.12 -8.46
C PRO A 743 -17.63 28.14 -7.12
N TYR A 744 -16.35 27.80 -7.12
CA TYR A 744 -15.51 27.90 -5.92
C TYR A 744 -15.36 29.37 -5.46
N SER A 745 -15.12 30.27 -6.42
CA SER A 745 -15.03 31.72 -6.22
C SER A 745 -15.61 32.49 -7.41
N VAL A 746 -15.86 33.79 -7.20
CA VAL A 746 -16.28 34.77 -8.22
C VAL A 746 -15.44 36.05 -8.10
N ILE A 747 -15.43 36.91 -9.11
CA ILE A 747 -14.75 38.20 -9.07
C ILE A 747 -15.75 39.31 -8.69
N ARG A 748 -15.33 40.26 -7.84
CA ARG A 748 -16.12 41.44 -7.47
C ARG A 748 -16.48 42.27 -8.71
N GLY A 749 -17.73 42.72 -8.80
CA GLY A 749 -18.22 43.52 -9.92
C GLY A 749 -18.58 42.75 -11.20
N GLU A 750 -18.26 41.46 -11.32
CA GLU A 750 -18.71 40.63 -12.46
C GLU A 750 -20.17 40.17 -12.31
N ILE A 751 -20.85 39.94 -13.43
CA ILE A 751 -22.21 39.40 -13.46
C ILE A 751 -22.15 37.87 -13.46
N VAL A 752 -22.64 37.24 -12.39
CA VAL A 752 -22.59 35.78 -12.21
C VAL A 752 -23.99 35.17 -12.17
N SER A 753 -24.18 34.09 -12.94
CA SER A 753 -25.40 33.27 -12.93
C SER A 753 -25.40 32.27 -11.77
N ILE A 754 -26.03 32.62 -10.65
CA ILE A 754 -26.30 31.66 -9.56
C ILE A 754 -27.47 30.77 -9.98
N GLN A 755 -27.22 29.48 -10.19
CA GLN A 755 -28.24 28.53 -10.60
C GLN A 755 -28.80 27.77 -9.40
N ILE A 756 -30.13 27.74 -9.27
CA ILE A 756 -30.85 27.01 -8.23
C ILE A 756 -31.67 25.91 -8.88
N VAL A 757 -31.39 24.66 -8.53
CA VAL A 757 -32.10 23.47 -9.00
C VAL A 757 -33.11 23.05 -7.95
N VAL A 758 -34.39 22.96 -8.34
CA VAL A 758 -35.48 22.44 -7.50
C VAL A 758 -35.73 20.99 -7.88
N PHE A 759 -35.58 20.08 -6.92
CA PHE A 759 -35.82 18.64 -7.11
C PHE A 759 -37.17 18.23 -6.52
N ASN A 760 -37.97 17.52 -7.33
CA ASN A 760 -39.26 16.96 -6.94
C ASN A 760 -39.26 15.43 -7.15
N TYR A 761 -38.96 14.68 -6.09
CA TYR A 761 -39.09 13.21 -6.06
C TYR A 761 -40.43 12.75 -5.44
N MET A 762 -41.47 13.59 -5.52
CA MET A 762 -42.85 13.22 -5.17
C MET A 762 -43.59 12.71 -6.41
N ASN A 763 -44.70 11.99 -6.21
CA ASN A 763 -45.49 11.39 -7.29
C ASN A 763 -46.51 12.36 -7.93
N LYS A 764 -46.26 13.68 -7.87
CA LYS A 764 -47.12 14.73 -8.43
C LYS A 764 -46.26 15.86 -8.97
N ASP A 765 -46.70 16.47 -10.06
CA ASP A 765 -46.12 17.71 -10.58
C ASP A 765 -46.40 18.87 -9.61
N LEU A 766 -45.44 19.79 -9.45
CA LEU A 766 -45.48 20.90 -8.50
C LEU A 766 -44.98 22.18 -9.14
N THR A 767 -45.76 23.27 -9.03
CA THR A 767 -45.24 24.62 -9.18
C THR A 767 -44.57 25.05 -7.88
N ALA A 768 -43.34 25.55 -7.95
CA ALA A 768 -42.58 26.11 -6.83
C ALA A 768 -42.29 27.60 -7.08
N GLU A 769 -42.41 28.43 -6.04
CA GLU A 769 -41.87 29.80 -6.03
C GLU A 769 -40.48 29.77 -5.38
N VAL A 770 -39.45 30.11 -6.15
CA VAL A 770 -38.06 30.24 -5.71
C VAL A 770 -37.75 31.70 -5.40
N LEU A 771 -37.33 31.96 -4.16
CA LEU A 771 -36.95 33.25 -3.63
C LEU A 771 -35.45 33.22 -3.31
N LEU A 772 -34.67 34.12 -3.90
CA LEU A 772 -33.30 34.42 -3.47
C LEU A 772 -33.33 35.73 -2.68
N THR A 773 -32.90 35.68 -1.41
CA THR A 773 -32.81 36.87 -0.53
C THR A 773 -31.40 37.44 -0.52
N ASN A 774 -31.31 38.76 -0.46
CA ASN A 774 -30.08 39.55 -0.45
C ASN A 774 -30.03 40.40 0.82
N ASP A 775 -29.04 40.14 1.67
CA ASP A 775 -28.84 40.89 2.91
C ASP A 775 -27.99 42.18 2.70
N GLY A 776 -27.72 42.55 1.44
CA GLY A 776 -27.02 43.79 1.02
C GLY A 776 -25.66 43.57 0.34
N GLN A 777 -25.18 42.33 0.27
CA GLN A 777 -23.81 41.98 -0.14
C GLN A 777 -23.59 41.94 -1.67
N PHE A 778 -24.67 41.94 -2.45
CA PHE A 778 -24.67 41.89 -3.92
C PHE A 778 -25.83 42.70 -4.51
N ASP A 779 -25.77 43.04 -5.80
CA ASP A 779 -26.92 43.51 -6.58
C ASP A 779 -27.49 42.38 -7.43
N PHE A 780 -28.74 42.52 -7.87
CA PHE A 780 -29.31 41.68 -8.93
C PHE A 780 -29.18 42.38 -10.29
N ALA A 781 -28.73 41.65 -11.32
CA ALA A 781 -28.63 42.16 -12.68
C ALA A 781 -29.84 41.74 -13.55
N GLU A 782 -30.06 42.47 -14.64
CA GLU A 782 -31.01 42.12 -15.71
C GLU A 782 -30.30 41.91 -17.05
N VAL A 783 -31.00 41.29 -18.00
CA VAL A 783 -30.54 41.09 -19.38
C VAL A 783 -31.31 42.04 -20.30
N SER A 784 -31.24 43.33 -20.01
CA SER A 784 -31.83 44.41 -20.79
C SER A 784 -30.73 45.37 -21.28
N ASN A 785 -30.86 45.87 -22.50
CA ASN A 785 -29.88 46.80 -23.10
C ASN A 785 -30.16 48.27 -22.73
N GLU A 786 -30.93 48.52 -21.67
CA GLU A 786 -31.38 49.86 -21.29
C GLU A 786 -30.42 50.46 -20.24
N VAL A 787 -29.50 51.30 -20.71
CA VAL A 787 -28.32 51.81 -19.99
C VAL A 787 -28.66 52.76 -18.81
N HIS A 788 -29.95 53.00 -18.52
CA HIS A 788 -30.42 54.03 -17.60
C HIS A 788 -31.54 53.55 -16.65
N ASP A 789 -31.19 52.65 -15.72
CA ASP A 789 -31.87 52.64 -14.41
C ASP A 789 -30.83 52.70 -13.28
N VAL A 790 -31.18 53.38 -12.19
CA VAL A 790 -30.30 53.57 -11.03
C VAL A 790 -30.28 52.27 -10.22
N PRO A 791 -29.12 51.74 -9.78
CA PRO A 791 -29.04 50.49 -9.02
C PRO A 791 -29.77 50.61 -7.67
N LYS A 792 -31.03 50.17 -7.66
CA LYS A 792 -31.88 50.05 -6.47
C LYS A 792 -31.52 48.75 -5.77
N LEU A 793 -31.29 48.80 -4.46
CA LEU A 793 -30.94 47.62 -3.67
C LEU A 793 -32.15 46.67 -3.53
N GLU A 794 -32.26 45.71 -4.45
CA GLU A 794 -33.24 44.63 -4.38
C GLU A 794 -32.88 43.64 -3.24
N LEU A 795 -33.65 43.67 -2.15
CA LEU A 795 -33.48 42.78 -1.00
C LEU A 795 -33.95 41.34 -1.25
N TYR A 796 -34.73 41.09 -2.30
CA TYR A 796 -35.08 39.74 -2.75
C TYR A 796 -35.56 39.74 -4.19
N ARG A 797 -35.37 38.62 -4.89
CA ARG A 797 -35.93 38.36 -6.22
C ARG A 797 -36.64 37.01 -6.24
N ARG A 798 -37.81 36.93 -6.87
CA ARG A 798 -38.66 35.74 -6.93
C ARG A 798 -38.88 35.25 -8.37
N LYS A 799 -38.91 33.94 -8.58
CA LYS A 799 -39.24 33.29 -9.86
C LYS A 799 -40.12 32.05 -9.61
N LYS A 800 -41.02 31.72 -10.54
CA LYS A 800 -41.87 30.52 -10.48
C LYS A 800 -41.36 29.45 -11.42
N VAL A 801 -41.50 28.19 -11.03
CA VAL A 801 -40.93 27.02 -11.72
C VAL A 801 -41.92 25.88 -11.67
N ASP A 802 -42.21 25.24 -12.81
CA ASP A 802 -42.96 23.99 -12.83
C ASP A 802 -41.98 22.80 -12.84
N VAL A 803 -42.19 21.86 -11.90
CA VAL A 803 -41.29 20.72 -11.65
C VAL A 803 -42.10 19.44 -11.67
N LYS A 804 -41.84 18.57 -12.66
CA LYS A 804 -42.58 17.32 -12.85
C LYS A 804 -42.26 16.30 -11.75
N ALA A 805 -43.14 15.32 -11.59
CA ALA A 805 -42.94 14.19 -10.68
C ALA A 805 -41.66 13.42 -11.04
N ASN A 806 -40.82 13.16 -10.03
CA ASN A 806 -39.50 12.52 -10.16
C ASN A 806 -38.55 13.21 -11.17
N SER A 807 -38.55 14.54 -11.22
CA SER A 807 -37.56 15.34 -11.96
C SER A 807 -36.98 16.50 -11.15
N GLY A 808 -35.93 17.12 -11.68
CA GLY A 808 -35.52 18.48 -11.30
C GLY A 808 -36.01 19.51 -12.31
N SER A 809 -35.81 20.79 -11.99
CA SER A 809 -35.92 21.95 -12.89
C SER A 809 -35.07 23.09 -12.33
N SER A 810 -34.39 23.88 -13.16
CA SER A 810 -33.39 24.86 -12.72
C SER A 810 -33.73 26.31 -13.09
N VAL A 811 -33.25 27.25 -12.28
CA VAL A 811 -33.44 28.70 -12.46
C VAL A 811 -32.18 29.47 -12.11
N SER A 812 -31.73 30.31 -13.04
CA SER A 812 -30.63 31.25 -12.79
C SER A 812 -31.10 32.59 -12.25
N PHE A 813 -30.34 33.14 -11.31
CA PHE A 813 -30.39 34.52 -10.84
C PHE A 813 -29.04 35.19 -11.13
N MET A 814 -29.06 36.27 -11.90
CA MET A 814 -27.84 37.05 -12.17
C MET A 814 -27.57 37.98 -10.99
N ILE A 815 -26.38 37.90 -10.40
CA ILE A 815 -25.95 38.78 -9.31
C ILE A 815 -24.62 39.48 -9.63
N ILE A 816 -24.35 40.60 -8.97
CA ILE A 816 -23.08 41.33 -9.00
C ILE A 816 -22.56 41.44 -7.57
N PRO A 817 -21.46 40.75 -7.18
CA PRO A 817 -20.89 40.85 -5.83
C PRO A 817 -20.33 42.24 -5.54
N ARG A 818 -20.62 42.81 -4.35
CA ARG A 818 -20.07 44.09 -3.88
C ARG A 818 -18.96 43.92 -2.86
N GLU A 819 -19.11 42.98 -1.93
CA GLU A 819 -18.17 42.75 -0.83
C GLU A 819 -17.10 41.71 -1.22
N LEU A 820 -15.88 41.86 -0.68
CA LEU A 820 -14.80 40.86 -0.81
C LEU A 820 -14.90 39.80 0.30
N GLY A 821 -14.43 38.58 0.03
CA GLY A 821 -14.53 37.47 0.97
C GLY A 821 -15.86 36.72 0.85
N TYR A 822 -16.40 36.21 1.95
CA TYR A 822 -17.56 35.32 1.92
C TYR A 822 -18.91 36.06 1.99
N ILE A 823 -19.69 36.00 0.90
CA ILE A 823 -21.08 36.45 0.86
C ILE A 823 -22.05 35.28 1.07
N ASN A 824 -23.22 35.53 1.67
CA ASN A 824 -24.24 34.52 1.95
C ASN A 824 -25.28 34.45 0.82
N ILE A 825 -25.38 33.29 0.16
CA ILE A 825 -26.36 32.99 -0.89
C ILE A 825 -27.49 32.16 -0.26
N LYS A 826 -28.64 32.81 -0.02
CA LYS A 826 -29.78 32.23 0.70
C LYS A 826 -30.99 32.06 -0.21
N ALA A 827 -31.22 30.82 -0.62
CA ALA A 827 -32.33 30.41 -1.49
C ALA A 827 -33.46 29.77 -0.68
N THR A 828 -34.71 29.97 -1.09
CA THR A 828 -35.89 29.32 -0.51
C THR A 828 -36.88 28.96 -1.62
N ALA A 829 -37.25 27.69 -1.74
CA ALA A 829 -38.33 27.26 -2.63
C ALA A 829 -39.54 26.82 -1.80
N ASN A 830 -40.71 27.33 -2.14
CA ASN A 830 -41.96 26.99 -1.49
C ASN A 830 -43.00 26.51 -2.51
N SER A 831 -43.73 25.45 -2.18
CA SER A 831 -44.81 24.88 -2.97
C SER A 831 -45.96 24.46 -2.04
N VAL A 832 -47.12 24.12 -2.63
CA VAL A 832 -48.36 23.83 -1.88
C VAL A 832 -48.22 22.60 -0.96
N LEU A 833 -47.34 21.65 -1.28
CA LEU A 833 -47.15 20.40 -0.52
C LEU A 833 -45.81 20.29 0.21
N ALA A 834 -44.82 21.14 -0.09
CA ALA A 834 -43.48 21.06 0.46
C ALA A 834 -42.70 22.37 0.28
N GLY A 835 -41.68 22.57 1.11
CA GLY A 835 -40.73 23.67 0.97
C GLY A 835 -39.34 23.31 1.48
N ASP A 836 -38.34 24.04 1.00
CA ASP A 836 -36.94 23.89 1.38
C ASP A 836 -36.21 25.23 1.31
N SER A 837 -35.24 25.43 2.19
CA SER A 837 -34.46 26.66 2.27
C SER A 837 -33.01 26.31 2.56
N VAL A 838 -32.08 26.94 1.85
CA VAL A 838 -30.65 26.61 1.83
C VAL A 838 -29.85 27.90 1.89
N GLU A 839 -28.78 27.89 2.68
CA GLU A 839 -27.86 29.01 2.84
C GLU A 839 -26.42 28.50 2.64
N HIS A 840 -25.77 28.97 1.58
CA HIS A 840 -24.37 28.68 1.27
C HIS A 840 -23.53 29.95 1.33
N LYS A 841 -22.21 29.79 1.53
CA LYS A 841 -21.24 30.88 1.37
C LYS A 841 -20.59 30.79 0.00
N LEU A 842 -20.41 31.94 -0.65
CA LEU A 842 -19.70 32.09 -1.91
C LEU A 842 -18.49 33.01 -1.69
N LEU A 843 -17.31 32.63 -2.19
CA LEU A 843 -16.09 33.42 -2.07
C LEU A 843 -15.99 34.46 -3.19
N VAL A 844 -15.76 35.71 -2.84
CA VAL A 844 -15.58 36.83 -3.76
C VAL A 844 -14.12 37.30 -3.70
N ASN A 845 -13.41 37.12 -4.82
CA ASN A 845 -12.05 37.58 -5.02
C ASN A 845 -12.06 39.01 -5.58
N ALA A 846 -10.94 39.72 -5.38
CA ALA A 846 -10.74 41.03 -5.98
C ALA A 846 -10.52 40.94 -7.49
N GLU A 847 -10.92 42.00 -8.19
CA GLU A 847 -10.67 42.21 -9.62
C GLU A 847 -9.18 42.54 -9.92
N GLY A 848 -8.75 42.34 -11.17
CA GLY A 848 -7.39 42.64 -11.63
C GLY A 848 -6.41 41.47 -11.55
N GLU A 849 -5.12 41.76 -11.37
CA GLU A 849 -4.02 40.79 -11.35
C GLU A 849 -3.17 40.98 -10.07
N THR A 850 -2.91 39.88 -9.34
CA THR A 850 -2.14 39.90 -8.09
C THR A 850 -0.64 40.10 -8.34
N GLN A 851 -0.13 41.28 -7.98
CA GLN A 851 1.28 41.65 -8.15
C GLN A 851 2.09 41.41 -6.87
N TYR A 852 2.92 40.36 -6.87
CA TYR A 852 3.75 39.98 -5.71
C TYR A 852 5.03 40.83 -5.61
N LYS A 853 5.27 41.43 -4.43
CA LYS A 853 6.51 42.16 -4.10
C LYS A 853 7.15 41.57 -2.83
N ASN A 854 8.34 40.98 -2.96
CA ASN A 854 9.12 40.48 -1.81
C ASN A 854 10.18 41.52 -1.39
N LYS A 855 10.33 41.73 -0.07
CA LYS A 855 11.42 42.49 0.55
C LYS A 855 11.99 41.70 1.73
N ALA A 856 13.06 40.94 1.48
CA ALA A 856 13.77 40.21 2.53
C ALA A 856 14.69 41.12 3.35
N VAL A 857 14.81 40.85 4.65
CA VAL A 857 15.74 41.53 5.57
C VAL A 857 16.44 40.49 6.44
N LEU A 858 17.76 40.57 6.53
CA LEU A 858 18.55 39.76 7.46
C LEU A 858 18.70 40.48 8.80
N LEU A 859 18.28 39.84 9.89
CA LEU A 859 18.50 40.31 11.26
C LEU A 859 19.66 39.52 11.87
N ASP A 860 20.77 40.19 12.17
CA ASP A 860 21.96 39.58 12.74
C ASP A 860 22.16 40.03 14.20
N LEU A 861 21.99 39.08 15.13
CA LEU A 861 22.13 39.30 16.58
C LEU A 861 23.52 38.97 17.12
N ARG A 862 24.50 38.63 16.26
CA ARG A 862 25.87 38.29 16.71
C ARG A 862 26.62 39.47 17.36
N ASN A 863 26.25 40.70 17.01
CA ASN A 863 26.93 41.93 17.44
C ASN A 863 26.07 42.83 18.34
N ALA A 864 24.80 42.48 18.61
CA ALA A 864 23.87 43.28 19.40
C ALA A 864 22.76 42.41 20.02
N GLU A 865 22.40 42.69 21.29
CA GLU A 865 21.34 41.96 22.00
C GLU A 865 19.93 42.18 21.39
N GLN A 866 19.74 43.26 20.64
CA GLN A 866 18.51 43.58 19.91
C GLN A 866 18.86 44.17 18.54
N ALA A 867 18.16 43.73 17.50
CA ALA A 867 18.25 44.26 16.15
C ALA A 867 16.86 44.56 15.60
N ASN A 868 16.63 45.82 15.21
CA ASN A 868 15.35 46.30 14.67
C ASN A 868 15.54 46.73 13.21
N ALA A 869 14.59 46.41 12.34
CA ALA A 869 14.59 46.86 10.95
C ALA A 869 13.18 47.29 10.51
N ASN A 870 13.11 48.38 9.75
CA ASN A 870 11.87 48.94 9.24
C ASN A 870 11.73 48.61 7.75
N VAL A 871 10.62 47.98 7.35
CA VAL A 871 10.30 47.69 5.94
C VAL A 871 9.16 48.59 5.48
N THR A 872 9.41 49.45 4.50
CA THR A 872 8.32 50.18 3.81
C THR A 872 7.64 49.26 2.80
N ILE A 873 6.31 49.34 2.68
CA ILE A 873 5.54 48.56 1.72
C ILE A 873 4.89 49.54 0.73
N ASP A 874 5.44 49.59 -0.49
CA ASP A 874 5.09 50.60 -1.48
C ASP A 874 3.91 50.10 -2.35
N ILE A 875 2.69 50.32 -1.86
CA ILE A 875 1.44 49.95 -2.53
C ILE A 875 1.25 50.83 -3.78
N PRO A 876 1.02 50.28 -4.99
CA PRO A 876 0.77 51.07 -6.19
C PRO A 876 -0.55 51.86 -6.13
N ASN A 877 -0.58 53.05 -6.74
CA ASN A 877 -1.81 53.88 -6.84
C ASN A 877 -2.95 53.22 -7.65
N ASN A 878 -2.65 52.14 -8.39
CA ASN A 878 -3.61 51.32 -9.14
C ASN A 878 -3.95 50.00 -8.42
N ALA A 879 -3.61 49.86 -7.12
CA ALA A 879 -4.06 48.75 -6.30
C ALA A 879 -5.58 48.78 -6.12
N VAL A 880 -6.17 47.60 -5.99
CA VAL A 880 -7.63 47.41 -5.90
C VAL A 880 -8.05 47.48 -4.43
N PRO A 881 -8.94 48.40 -4.01
CA PRO A 881 -9.23 48.59 -2.59
C PRO A 881 -9.75 47.34 -1.89
N GLY A 882 -9.02 46.88 -0.87
CA GLY A 882 -9.29 45.66 -0.10
C GLY A 882 -8.58 44.41 -0.62
N SER A 883 -7.72 44.51 -1.66
CA SER A 883 -6.91 43.39 -2.18
C SER A 883 -5.52 43.30 -1.53
N GLU A 884 -5.21 44.16 -0.56
CA GLU A 884 -3.86 44.31 -0.01
C GLU A 884 -3.54 43.25 1.05
N ILE A 885 -2.71 42.26 0.69
CA ILE A 885 -2.24 41.20 1.59
C ILE A 885 -0.76 41.41 1.93
N VAL A 886 -0.43 41.40 3.22
CA VAL A 886 0.96 41.46 3.72
C VAL A 886 1.29 40.18 4.47
N GLN A 887 2.12 39.33 3.86
CA GLN A 887 2.66 38.13 4.49
C GLN A 887 4.06 38.41 5.03
N ILE A 888 4.33 37.99 6.27
CA ILE A 888 5.65 38.05 6.90
C ILE A 888 6.06 36.63 7.24
N SER A 889 7.23 36.20 6.76
CA SER A 889 7.88 34.95 7.13
C SER A 889 9.23 35.23 7.79
N ALA A 890 9.64 34.36 8.70
CA ALA A 890 10.93 34.43 9.37
C ALA A 890 11.56 33.03 9.37
N VAL A 891 12.83 32.94 8.95
CA VAL A 891 13.58 31.68 8.84
C VAL A 891 14.92 31.87 9.52
N GLY A 892 15.31 30.93 10.38
CA GLY A 892 16.54 31.01 11.19
C GLY A 892 17.84 30.69 10.45
N ASP A 893 17.79 30.48 9.14
CA ASP A 893 18.94 30.17 8.28
C ASP A 893 18.86 31.00 6.99
N VAL A 894 19.99 31.58 6.60
CA VAL A 894 20.14 32.47 5.44
C VAL A 894 19.87 31.74 4.12
N LEU A 895 20.15 30.44 4.04
CA LEU A 895 19.77 29.60 2.89
C LEU A 895 18.56 28.70 3.18
N GLY A 896 17.87 28.87 4.32
CA GLY A 896 16.73 28.04 4.75
C GLY A 896 15.69 27.74 3.66
N PRO A 897 15.23 28.72 2.86
CA PRO A 897 14.31 28.51 1.73
C PRO A 897 14.87 27.70 0.55
N SER A 898 16.14 27.28 0.59
CA SER A 898 16.85 26.55 -0.49
C SER A 898 17.67 25.35 -0.01
N ILE A 899 17.85 25.18 1.31
CA ILE A 899 18.74 24.17 1.92
C ILE A 899 18.26 22.74 1.73
N GLN A 900 16.94 22.48 1.74
CA GLN A 900 16.40 21.16 2.08
C GLN A 900 16.74 20.03 1.09
N ASN A 901 17.39 20.34 -0.03
CA ASN A 901 17.90 19.37 -1.01
C ASN A 901 19.41 19.53 -1.35
N LEU A 902 20.22 20.21 -0.52
CA LEU A 902 21.66 20.44 -0.77
C LEU A 902 22.44 19.14 -1.08
N ALA A 903 22.15 18.04 -0.38
CA ALA A 903 22.80 16.75 -0.65
C ALA A 903 22.50 16.17 -2.04
N ASN A 904 21.39 16.58 -2.68
CA ASN A 904 20.98 16.19 -4.02
C ASN A 904 21.59 17.08 -5.12
N LEU A 905 22.21 18.20 -4.75
CA LEU A 905 23.08 18.99 -5.64
C LEU A 905 24.47 18.35 -5.79
N ILE A 906 24.83 17.38 -4.94
CA ILE A 906 26.11 16.66 -5.01
C ILE A 906 26.03 15.59 -6.11
N LYS A 907 26.42 15.98 -7.33
CA LYS A 907 26.32 15.19 -8.56
C LYS A 907 27.71 14.71 -9.02
N MET A 908 27.75 13.55 -9.66
CA MET A 908 28.95 13.13 -10.38
C MET A 908 29.16 14.07 -11.58
N PRO A 909 30.35 14.64 -11.78
CA PRO A 909 30.65 15.42 -12.97
C PRO A 909 30.73 14.55 -14.24
N PHE A 910 30.23 15.08 -15.36
CA PHE A 910 30.24 14.44 -16.68
C PHE A 910 29.96 15.48 -17.79
N GLY A 911 30.26 15.11 -19.03
CA GLY A 911 29.90 15.86 -20.24
C GLY A 911 31.14 16.36 -21.00
N CYS A 912 30.97 17.42 -21.80
CA CYS A 912 32.10 18.27 -22.22
C CYS A 912 32.52 19.19 -21.05
N GLY A 913 33.63 19.93 -21.17
CA GLY A 913 34.19 20.71 -20.07
C GLY A 913 33.18 21.61 -19.36
N GLU A 914 32.42 22.43 -20.12
CA GLU A 914 31.41 23.33 -19.56
C GLU A 914 30.34 22.59 -18.71
N GLN A 915 29.97 21.37 -19.12
CA GLN A 915 29.03 20.51 -18.40
C GLN A 915 29.70 19.83 -17.19
N ASN A 916 30.98 19.49 -17.29
CA ASN A 916 31.78 18.96 -16.19
C ASN A 916 31.92 20.02 -15.08
N MET A 917 32.35 21.24 -15.42
CA MET A 917 32.45 22.38 -14.50
C MET A 917 31.10 22.75 -13.85
N LEU A 918 30.01 22.74 -14.62
CA LEU A 918 28.65 23.00 -14.10
C LEU A 918 28.20 22.00 -13.02
N ASN A 919 28.75 20.77 -13.01
CA ASN A 919 28.51 19.76 -11.96
C ASN A 919 29.63 19.70 -10.90
N PHE A 920 30.86 20.10 -11.25
CA PHE A 920 32.03 20.08 -10.37
C PHE A 920 32.02 21.23 -9.35
N VAL A 921 31.78 22.47 -9.77
CA VAL A 921 31.81 23.64 -8.88
C VAL A 921 30.75 23.56 -7.76
N PRO A 922 29.48 23.13 -8.01
CA PRO A 922 28.51 22.93 -6.92
C PRO A 922 28.97 21.95 -5.85
N ASN A 923 29.68 20.87 -6.20
CA ASN A 923 30.21 19.92 -5.20
C ASN A 923 31.15 20.60 -4.19
N ILE A 924 31.99 21.54 -4.65
CA ILE A 924 32.91 22.32 -3.79
C ILE A 924 32.10 23.25 -2.88
N VAL A 925 31.16 24.02 -3.46
CA VAL A 925 30.36 25.02 -2.73
C VAL A 925 29.48 24.35 -1.67
N VAL A 926 28.82 23.24 -2.01
CA VAL A 926 27.98 22.47 -1.09
C VAL A 926 28.81 21.84 0.03
N LEU A 927 29.96 21.22 -0.27
CA LEU A 927 30.82 20.63 0.76
C LEU A 927 31.39 21.70 1.71
N ASN A 928 31.80 22.85 1.18
CA ASN A 928 32.29 23.96 2.01
C ASN A 928 31.15 24.54 2.88
N TYR A 929 29.95 24.72 2.33
CA TYR A 929 28.78 25.17 3.08
C TYR A 929 28.42 24.20 4.23
N LEU A 930 28.22 22.92 3.93
CA LEU A 930 27.87 21.90 4.93
C LEU A 930 28.95 21.76 6.02
N LYS A 931 30.23 21.94 5.66
CA LYS A 931 31.34 21.96 6.62
C LYS A 931 31.26 23.15 7.57
N ASN A 932 30.95 24.34 7.05
CA ASN A 932 30.89 25.57 7.83
C ASN A 932 29.60 25.70 8.67
N THR A 933 28.50 25.06 8.27
CA THR A 933 27.26 24.96 9.07
C THR A 933 27.27 23.80 10.08
N ASN A 934 28.32 22.99 10.12
CA ASN A 934 28.41 21.74 10.89
C ASN A 934 27.33 20.70 10.54
N GLN A 935 26.77 20.76 9.32
CA GLN A 935 25.76 19.82 8.80
C GLN A 935 26.38 18.67 7.97
N LEU A 936 27.70 18.66 7.79
CA LEU A 936 28.43 17.66 7.00
C LEU A 936 28.51 16.30 7.71
N THR A 937 27.93 15.26 7.10
CA THR A 937 28.10 13.87 7.53
C THR A 937 29.26 13.18 6.82
N GLN A 938 29.89 12.21 7.47
CA GLN A 938 31.04 11.45 6.94
C GLN A 938 30.74 10.78 5.58
N ALA A 939 29.52 10.29 5.40
CA ALA A 939 29.06 9.67 4.15
C ALA A 939 28.90 10.69 3.00
N VAL A 940 28.36 11.87 3.29
CA VAL A 940 28.28 12.97 2.32
C VAL A 940 29.67 13.50 1.97
N GLN A 941 30.54 13.67 2.96
CA GLN A 941 31.93 14.12 2.76
C GLN A 941 32.72 13.18 1.84
N SER A 942 32.70 11.88 2.11
CA SER A 942 33.43 10.89 1.31
C SER A 942 32.88 10.73 -0.11
N LYS A 943 31.55 10.80 -0.29
CA LYS A 943 30.91 10.82 -1.61
C LYS A 943 31.31 12.08 -2.41
N ALA A 944 31.25 13.26 -1.79
CA ALA A 944 31.58 14.52 -2.44
C ALA A 944 33.08 14.61 -2.81
N LEU A 945 33.99 14.24 -1.90
CA LEU A 945 35.43 14.20 -2.20
C LEU A 945 35.73 13.29 -3.39
N LYS A 946 35.14 12.08 -3.43
CA LYS A 946 35.29 11.17 -4.58
C LYS A 946 34.79 11.78 -5.89
N TYR A 947 33.71 12.57 -5.88
CA TYR A 947 33.22 13.27 -7.07
C TYR A 947 34.10 14.46 -7.48
N LEU A 948 34.76 15.12 -6.53
CA LEU A 948 35.76 16.16 -6.81
C LEU A 948 37.02 15.57 -7.43
N ASP A 949 37.56 14.47 -6.88
CA ASP A 949 38.73 13.78 -7.45
C ASP A 949 38.49 13.36 -8.91
N ILE A 950 37.29 12.84 -9.21
CA ILE A 950 36.88 12.45 -10.56
C ILE A 950 36.68 13.66 -11.47
N GLY A 951 35.96 14.69 -11.02
CA GLY A 951 35.66 15.89 -11.81
C GLY A 951 36.92 16.67 -12.19
N TYR A 952 37.87 16.81 -11.27
CA TYR A 952 39.17 17.43 -11.52
C TYR A 952 40.02 16.65 -12.54
N GLN A 953 40.02 15.31 -12.45
CA GLN A 953 40.70 14.46 -13.44
C GLN A 953 40.08 14.53 -14.84
N GLN A 954 38.74 14.65 -14.93
CA GLN A 954 38.05 14.89 -16.20
C GLN A 954 38.37 16.29 -16.75
N GLU A 955 38.38 17.33 -15.90
CA GLU A 955 38.60 18.71 -16.33
C GLU A 955 40.00 18.90 -16.92
N LEU A 956 41.01 18.26 -16.33
CA LEU A 956 42.37 18.26 -16.87
C LEU A 956 42.50 17.68 -18.29
N THR A 957 41.50 16.97 -18.83
CA THR A 957 41.48 16.54 -20.23
C THR A 957 41.13 17.67 -21.21
N TYR A 958 40.51 18.75 -20.72
CA TYR A 958 40.14 19.94 -21.49
C TYR A 958 41.21 21.04 -21.47
N ARG A 959 42.38 20.73 -20.88
CA ARG A 959 43.51 21.64 -20.76
C ARG A 959 44.43 21.63 -21.98
N HIS A 960 44.75 22.81 -22.49
CA HIS A 960 45.71 23.09 -23.56
C HIS A 960 47.17 23.08 -23.06
N THR A 961 48.13 22.98 -23.99
CA THR A 961 49.58 22.92 -23.68
C THR A 961 50.13 24.24 -23.13
N ASP A 962 49.49 25.37 -23.41
CA ASP A 962 49.81 26.68 -22.81
C ASP A 962 49.25 26.84 -21.38
N GLY A 963 48.39 25.91 -20.94
CA GLY A 963 47.71 25.94 -19.64
C GLY A 963 46.30 26.50 -19.66
N SER A 964 45.78 26.95 -20.80
CA SER A 964 44.38 27.38 -20.95
C SER A 964 43.41 26.18 -21.00
N PHE A 965 42.11 26.44 -20.91
CA PHE A 965 41.03 25.44 -20.97
C PHE A 965 39.94 25.87 -21.97
N SER A 966 39.23 24.91 -22.56
CA SER A 966 38.07 25.16 -23.43
C SER A 966 37.09 23.97 -23.42
N ALA A 967 35.85 24.18 -23.84
CA ALA A 967 34.80 23.16 -23.73
C ALA A 967 35.12 21.79 -24.38
N PHE A 968 35.97 21.75 -25.41
CA PHE A 968 36.42 20.53 -26.08
C PHE A 968 37.95 20.36 -26.06
N GLY A 969 38.66 21.12 -25.22
CA GLY A 969 40.10 21.09 -25.05
C GLY A 969 40.86 21.24 -26.36
N MET A 970 41.84 20.36 -26.59
CA MET A 970 42.68 20.31 -27.81
C MET A 970 41.90 20.14 -29.14
N SER A 971 40.58 19.92 -29.10
CA SER A 971 39.74 19.94 -30.31
C SER A 971 39.38 21.37 -30.75
N ASP A 972 39.42 22.33 -29.82
CA ASP A 972 39.28 23.76 -30.10
C ASP A 972 40.64 24.35 -30.52
N PRO A 973 40.69 25.36 -31.41
CA PRO A 973 41.95 25.96 -31.85
C PRO A 973 42.61 26.90 -30.82
N SER A 974 41.93 27.20 -29.71
CA SER A 974 42.40 28.11 -28.65
C SER A 974 41.57 27.98 -27.38
N GLY A 975 42.19 28.16 -26.21
CA GLY A 975 41.49 28.26 -24.92
C GLY A 975 40.49 29.42 -24.84
N SER A 976 39.49 29.28 -23.97
CA SER A 976 38.48 30.30 -23.69
C SER A 976 38.89 31.17 -22.50
N THR A 977 38.98 32.49 -22.71
CA THR A 977 39.35 33.44 -21.65
C THR A 977 38.34 33.50 -20.50
N TRP A 978 37.05 33.28 -20.77
CA TRP A 978 36.03 33.21 -19.72
C TRP A 978 36.21 31.96 -18.84
N TYR A 979 36.61 30.86 -19.46
CA TYR A 979 36.79 29.55 -18.82
C TYR A 979 38.03 29.54 -17.91
N VAL A 980 39.17 29.99 -18.44
CA VAL A 980 40.42 30.12 -17.67
C VAL A 980 40.29 31.08 -16.47
N GLN A 981 39.38 32.06 -16.56
CA GLN A 981 39.06 32.97 -15.45
C GLN A 981 38.13 32.34 -14.39
N GLN A 982 37.60 31.14 -14.63
CA GLN A 982 36.83 30.33 -13.68
C GLN A 982 37.68 29.24 -12.99
N ASP A 983 38.86 28.93 -13.55
CA ASP A 983 39.84 27.96 -13.03
C ASP A 983 40.90 28.57 -12.09
N CYS A 984 40.85 29.89 -11.84
CA CYS A 984 41.83 30.68 -11.08
C CYS A 984 41.25 31.27 -9.77
#